data_AF-A0A942DDU7-F1
#
_entry.id   AF-A0A942DDU7-F1
#
_cell.length_a   1.000
_cell.length_b   1.000
_cell.length_c   1.000
_cell.angle_alpha   90.00
_cell.angle_beta   90.00
_cell.angle_gamma   90.00
#
_symmetry.space_group_name_H-M   'P 1'
#
loop_
_entity.id
_entity.type
_entity.pdbx_description
1 polymer ?
#
loop_
_entity_poly.entity_id
_entity_poly.type
_entity_poly.pdbx_seq_one_letter_code
_entity_poly.pdbx_strand_id
1 'polypeptide(L)'
;MKGISVRKGFFGDLSVVVLCVLEPSGNKVSSAVTLAAMQFHPAMIVNIGVGGGVHGQNELVQIGDVVISNAIADHSQSVERGTQIEYIIRSQKIRAELEPAIDEIANSDAWIERLKEPKMQALGPLSSKIIVAPISAGNVRAEGDNGPLALAMKEQIPDARAIDMESAAAVNAAVLLGLPYVTIRGLSDLRIDKVPELDSWSQPWAMAHAAAAGFHLLSNLSAYIQNTRAKSALKLSLSNKGSEGLTDVAFKENVEALAKRLLEINSPGSLQTLFPDSSESTKRAFANCLCQTRFVTEQKEGGDTTFRPLSDLLEQPERMHLVVALPGSGKSHVFWNTAHTLLNEGQMIPLFLRLGQYATWESVKLAIRKAANGLVLADLLADPRICFFLDGWSEFAVDSSSLEKTTLLHELANYKIIANAKSSKEGDSIFRVWELAPFSEAQVNAVLKEADPLLQNLNPELQKLLTLPLFLSLHILSGASESTVGSVLRRFHDNLSKNLPPEFTDTLSEAVARFVLAKELSYDRFIAVLKDCSQSQDIKNSARLLEKLGTILNRDGTLSPIHDLYLDWLAGRGILTKGYEELALDSYKAREGIKLAIQAGEYSRLPVDAKIEEKDVVFAAMLESAWTARTLPEPFKTRLDALLKDYRLAVQSRGGLAALKCHRPQYLSSALKVLDKLIEARIFSQEWRDAIHPDNFIQNVSTVEEWIGGPSTEFFLEEVAAKGRPEWLPILQKLAIDGKIGFVSACSVALAVSPTIPRWVLEHLETLIVQQPWKLRLCEKRKSNVVLAKLIARHYEKFLALAQSKYSSGFQLGDFLAACGDDSCFELLLKDYPAMSDKAQELLGFAISKKGEPWISRFQLQGKPPHSLKHGTSAEIDDATAYQWISAGREDEGWRVLVSRHGASLMPQIIKALPSNFAGIDHVPVLDSLRYSSNLPSSLINEILDRFGSPMMPKAMEECMDAIASVYPEGVPVLINLVFNNGMALPGYHLAHLMDLYEQWHKKSGLSLSINMSNDLSVPFPEWLALYAYNRSWEPHYSAKVIAKSASVATNFILGPLLLDLVKTEEILRELKNVEHASSQLLNHMLASSELAKYIPEVFAISFQEFSSAEIEKCFENQFVDQYLLLTKLETNSHSRHRPAHVELIKKALDGPVEIQKFRQLAMITRCYTEDEVLSLLRSLKTDQENWLWFVREVESARGEFLIYENGEFKS
;
A
#
# COMPACT_ATOMS: atom_id res chain seq x y z
N MET A 1 1.90 -17.69 3.43
CA MET A 1 2.92 -17.77 4.50
C MET A 1 3.99 -18.77 4.07
N LYS A 2 5.26 -18.36 3.88
CA LYS A 2 6.37 -19.28 3.61
C LYS A 2 6.59 -20.22 4.82
N GLY A 3 6.82 -21.51 4.58
CA GLY A 3 7.13 -22.49 5.64
C GLY A 3 5.94 -23.13 6.36
N ILE A 4 4.74 -23.16 5.76
CA ILE A 4 3.62 -23.99 6.24
C ILE A 4 3.24 -24.96 5.11
N SER A 5 3.10 -26.25 5.42
CA SER A 5 2.54 -27.22 4.48
C SER A 5 1.31 -27.90 5.08
N VAL A 6 0.31 -28.15 4.23
CA VAL A 6 -0.94 -28.80 4.63
C VAL A 6 -1.12 -30.03 3.74
N ARG A 7 -1.37 -31.18 4.37
CA ARG A 7 -1.74 -32.42 3.68
C ARG A 7 -3.10 -32.88 4.18
N LYS A 8 -3.94 -33.36 3.27
CA LYS A 8 -5.25 -33.96 3.60
C LYS A 8 -5.25 -35.41 3.19
N GLY A 9 -5.81 -36.28 4.02
CA GLY A 9 -5.93 -37.70 3.75
C GLY A 9 -6.93 -38.38 4.67
N PHE A 10 -6.85 -39.71 4.75
CA PHE A 10 -7.71 -40.54 5.59
C PHE A 10 -6.87 -41.44 6.49
N PHE A 11 -7.36 -41.68 7.72
CA PHE A 11 -6.82 -42.67 8.65
C PHE A 11 -7.98 -43.48 9.23
N GLY A 12 -8.11 -44.75 8.82
CA GLY A 12 -9.36 -45.49 9.00
C GLY A 12 -10.52 -44.72 8.36
N ASP A 13 -11.61 -44.54 9.10
CA ASP A 13 -12.78 -43.78 8.66
C ASP A 13 -12.69 -42.26 8.93
N LEU A 14 -11.57 -41.78 9.49
CA LEU A 14 -11.37 -40.37 9.82
C LEU A 14 -10.73 -39.61 8.66
N SER A 15 -11.30 -38.46 8.27
CA SER A 15 -10.62 -37.47 7.44
C SER A 15 -9.61 -36.72 8.31
N VAL A 16 -8.34 -36.77 7.94
CA VAL A 16 -7.24 -36.13 8.68
C VAL A 16 -6.62 -35.01 7.86
N VAL A 17 -6.37 -33.88 8.51
CA VAL A 17 -5.57 -32.78 7.96
C VAL A 17 -4.30 -32.67 8.79
N VAL A 18 -3.16 -32.83 8.13
CA VAL A 18 -1.84 -32.70 8.72
C VAL A 18 -1.29 -31.33 8.36
N LEU A 19 -1.08 -30.51 9.38
CA LEU A 19 -0.46 -29.20 9.28
C LEU A 19 0.99 -29.30 9.77
N CYS A 20 1.95 -29.01 8.90
CA CYS A 20 3.36 -28.93 9.27
C CYS A 20 3.84 -27.49 9.18
N VAL A 21 4.38 -26.96 10.29
CA VAL A 21 4.94 -25.61 10.38
C VAL A 21 6.46 -25.73 10.48
N LEU A 22 7.18 -25.24 9.47
CA LEU A 22 8.64 -25.15 9.45
C LEU A 22 9.07 -23.92 10.25
N GLU A 23 10.13 -24.06 11.05
CA GLU A 23 10.65 -23.02 11.96
C GLU A 23 9.51 -22.39 12.80
N PRO A 24 8.86 -23.20 13.65
CA PRO A 24 7.71 -22.74 14.41
C PRO A 24 8.11 -21.63 15.38
N SER A 25 7.31 -20.56 15.40
CA SER A 25 7.29 -19.56 16.47
C SER A 25 5.87 -19.48 17.02
N GLY A 26 5.70 -19.04 18.27
CA GLY A 26 4.36 -18.99 18.87
C GLY A 26 3.31 -18.29 18.00
N ASN A 27 3.65 -17.14 17.40
CA ASN A 27 2.72 -16.42 16.52
C ASN A 27 2.43 -17.16 15.20
N LYS A 28 3.46 -17.80 14.62
CA LYS A 28 3.34 -18.56 13.36
C LYS A 28 2.48 -19.82 13.55
N VAL A 29 2.69 -20.54 14.66
CA VAL A 29 1.89 -21.73 15.02
C VAL A 29 0.44 -21.35 15.29
N SER A 30 0.20 -20.32 16.10
CA SER A 30 -1.17 -19.86 16.39
C SER A 30 -1.92 -19.45 15.12
N SER A 31 -1.28 -18.70 14.23
CA SER A 31 -1.86 -18.27 12.95
C SER A 31 -2.11 -19.46 12.01
N ALA A 32 -1.15 -20.38 11.90
CA ALA A 32 -1.26 -21.56 11.04
C ALA A 32 -2.40 -22.49 11.47
N VAL A 33 -2.48 -22.78 12.78
CA VAL A 33 -3.53 -23.61 13.37
C VAL A 33 -4.89 -22.94 13.21
N THR A 34 -4.98 -21.63 13.45
CA THR A 34 -6.22 -20.87 13.29
C THR A 34 -6.74 -20.92 11.87
N LEU A 35 -5.89 -20.61 10.88
CA LEU A 35 -6.26 -20.64 9.47
C LEU A 35 -6.65 -22.04 8.99
N ALA A 36 -5.86 -23.06 9.37
CA ALA A 36 -6.16 -24.45 9.00
C ALA A 36 -7.51 -24.90 9.61
N ALA A 37 -7.77 -24.56 10.87
CA ALA A 37 -9.02 -24.92 11.50
C ALA A 37 -10.23 -24.18 10.91
N MET A 38 -10.09 -22.90 10.55
CA MET A 38 -11.12 -22.15 9.83
C MET A 38 -11.38 -22.70 8.42
N GLN A 39 -10.34 -23.18 7.73
CA GLN A 39 -10.48 -23.71 6.38
C GLN A 39 -11.10 -25.12 6.39
N PHE A 40 -10.63 -26.00 7.27
CA PHE A 40 -10.95 -27.42 7.23
C PHE A 40 -12.00 -27.86 8.24
N HIS A 41 -12.40 -26.99 9.17
CA HIS A 41 -13.43 -27.24 10.17
C HIS A 41 -13.22 -28.57 10.93
N PRO A 42 -12.03 -28.80 11.54
CA PRO A 42 -11.73 -30.06 12.19
C PRO A 42 -12.59 -30.22 13.45
N ALA A 43 -12.90 -31.47 13.79
CA ALA A 43 -13.63 -31.79 15.03
C ALA A 43 -12.75 -31.63 16.29
N MET A 44 -11.43 -31.70 16.14
CA MET A 44 -10.45 -31.57 17.21
C MET A 44 -9.05 -31.26 16.64
N ILE A 45 -8.15 -30.80 17.49
CA ILE A 45 -6.76 -30.53 17.16
C ILE A 45 -5.86 -31.42 18.03
N VAL A 46 -4.95 -32.17 17.40
CA VAL A 46 -3.94 -32.99 18.07
C VAL A 46 -2.58 -32.45 17.70
N ASN A 47 -1.83 -31.95 18.68
CA ASN A 47 -0.47 -31.45 18.48
C ASN A 47 0.54 -32.55 18.83
N ILE A 48 1.18 -33.14 17.82
CA ILE A 48 2.15 -34.23 17.98
C ILE A 48 3.55 -33.73 17.65
N GLY A 49 4.55 -34.05 18.48
CA GLY A 49 5.91 -33.56 18.31
C GLY A 49 6.88 -34.12 19.33
N VAL A 50 8.04 -33.48 19.42
CA VAL A 50 9.09 -33.79 20.41
C VAL A 50 9.17 -32.69 21.45
N GLY A 51 9.62 -33.03 22.66
CA GLY A 51 9.92 -32.06 23.71
C GLY A 51 10.99 -32.57 24.65
N GLY A 52 11.42 -31.72 25.57
CA GLY A 52 12.43 -32.07 26.57
C GLY A 52 11.78 -32.60 27.84
N GLY A 53 12.27 -33.69 28.41
CA GLY A 53 11.75 -34.29 29.64
C GLY A 53 12.06 -33.47 30.88
N VAL A 54 11.10 -33.33 31.80
CA VAL A 54 11.35 -32.82 33.16
C VAL A 54 11.32 -34.01 34.12
N HIS A 55 12.36 -34.20 34.92
CA HIS A 55 12.28 -35.10 36.06
C HIS A 55 11.34 -34.53 37.13
N GLY A 56 10.37 -35.33 37.56
CA GLY A 56 9.54 -34.99 38.72
C GLY A 56 10.26 -35.30 40.04
N GLN A 57 9.74 -34.77 41.15
CA GLN A 57 10.33 -35.03 42.48
C GLN A 57 10.39 -36.52 42.85
N ASN A 58 9.45 -37.33 42.35
CA ASN A 58 9.31 -38.75 42.68
C ASN A 58 9.30 -39.68 41.45
N GLU A 59 9.45 -39.14 40.24
CA GLU A 59 9.32 -39.91 39.01
C GLU A 59 10.32 -39.43 37.96
N LEU A 60 11.22 -40.34 37.55
CA LEU A 60 12.15 -40.09 36.47
C LEU A 60 11.49 -40.40 35.13
N VAL A 61 11.70 -39.52 34.16
CA VAL A 61 11.31 -39.70 32.76
C VAL A 61 12.54 -40.09 31.94
N GLN A 62 12.35 -40.84 30.85
CA GLN A 62 13.43 -41.30 29.97
C GLN A 62 13.22 -40.81 28.54
N ILE A 63 14.31 -40.75 27.75
CA ILE A 63 14.21 -40.50 26.30
C ILE A 63 13.36 -41.62 25.67
N GLY A 64 12.35 -41.25 24.89
CA GLY A 64 11.37 -42.17 24.32
C GLY A 64 10.04 -42.25 25.08
N ASP A 65 10.00 -41.85 26.37
CA ASP A 65 8.71 -41.70 27.08
C ASP A 65 7.82 -40.68 26.35
N VAL A 66 6.51 -40.88 26.44
CA VAL A 66 5.52 -40.01 25.80
C VAL A 66 4.73 -39.28 26.87
N VAL A 67 4.70 -37.96 26.80
CA VAL A 67 3.87 -37.11 27.66
C VAL A 67 2.63 -36.67 26.90
N ILE A 68 1.47 -37.03 27.43
CA ILE A 68 0.17 -36.50 26.97
C ILE A 68 -0.23 -35.40 27.95
N SER A 69 -0.47 -34.19 27.44
CA SER A 69 -0.87 -33.07 28.28
C SER A 69 -2.19 -33.38 28.99
N ASN A 70 -2.32 -33.01 30.26
CA ASN A 70 -3.62 -32.79 30.92
C ASN A 70 -3.90 -31.29 31.17
N ALA A 71 -2.84 -30.49 31.12
CA ALA A 71 -2.85 -29.04 31.06
C ALA A 71 -1.65 -28.53 30.25
N ILE A 72 -1.80 -27.39 29.60
CA ILE A 72 -0.69 -26.63 29.01
C ILE A 72 -0.40 -25.44 29.89
N ALA A 73 0.85 -25.25 30.26
CA ALA A 73 1.31 -24.16 31.09
C ALA A 73 2.17 -23.21 30.24
N ASP A 74 1.61 -22.07 29.86
CA ASP A 74 2.28 -21.05 29.04
C ASP A 74 3.32 -20.30 29.89
N HIS A 75 4.61 -20.33 29.52
CA HIS A 75 5.68 -19.60 30.19
C HIS A 75 6.20 -18.44 29.33
N SER A 76 6.14 -17.22 29.86
CA SER A 76 6.66 -16.01 29.22
C SER A 76 7.54 -15.20 30.17
N GLN A 77 8.60 -14.57 29.67
CA GLN A 77 9.40 -13.60 30.43
C GLN A 77 8.60 -12.29 30.60
N SER A 78 8.44 -11.82 31.84
CA SER A 78 7.94 -10.48 32.13
C SER A 78 9.07 -9.61 32.72
N VAL A 79 9.19 -8.37 32.24
CA VAL A 79 10.08 -7.36 32.81
C VAL A 79 9.22 -6.34 33.55
N GLU A 80 8.96 -6.57 34.83
CA GLU A 80 8.52 -5.50 35.73
C GLU A 80 9.73 -4.78 36.34
N ARG A 81 9.51 -3.53 36.75
CA ARG A 81 10.54 -2.60 37.25
C ARG A 81 11.38 -3.21 38.39
N GLY A 82 12.56 -3.74 38.06
CA GLY A 82 13.65 -3.98 39.03
C GLY A 82 14.23 -5.39 38.99
N THR A 83 15.35 -5.57 38.27
CA THR A 83 16.40 -6.62 38.41
C THR A 83 16.05 -8.10 38.64
N GLN A 84 14.79 -8.54 38.64
CA GLN A 84 14.39 -9.95 38.70
C GLN A 84 13.48 -10.31 37.52
N ILE A 85 13.79 -11.44 36.86
CA ILE A 85 12.96 -12.02 35.79
C ILE A 85 11.87 -12.86 36.46
N GLU A 86 10.61 -12.48 36.30
CA GLU A 86 9.46 -13.29 36.72
C GLU A 86 8.85 -14.01 35.51
N TYR A 87 8.48 -15.29 35.71
CA TYR A 87 7.74 -16.09 34.74
C TYR A 87 6.28 -16.17 35.19
N ILE A 88 5.35 -15.75 34.33
CA ILE A 88 3.92 -15.94 34.53
C ILE A 88 3.52 -17.25 33.86
N ILE A 89 2.91 -18.15 34.62
CA ILE A 89 2.36 -19.39 34.11
C ILE A 89 0.84 -19.34 34.08
N ARG A 90 0.25 -19.44 32.88
CA ARG A 90 -1.20 -19.63 32.69
C ARG A 90 -1.45 -21.08 32.33
N SER A 91 -2.16 -21.81 33.20
CA SER A 91 -2.50 -23.22 32.96
C SER A 91 -3.88 -23.34 32.31
N GLN A 92 -3.94 -24.04 31.18
CA GLN A 92 -5.18 -24.34 30.48
C GLN A 92 -5.43 -25.85 30.55
N LYS A 93 -6.46 -26.25 31.31
CA LYS A 93 -6.89 -27.65 31.41
C LYS A 93 -7.49 -28.12 30.09
N ILE A 94 -7.22 -29.37 29.74
CA ILE A 94 -7.90 -30.04 28.63
C ILE A 94 -9.39 -30.22 28.99
N ARG A 95 -10.25 -30.21 27.97
CA ARG A 95 -11.69 -30.46 28.16
C ARG A 95 -11.92 -31.90 28.65
N ALA A 96 -12.79 -32.05 29.65
CA ALA A 96 -13.15 -33.33 30.26
C ALA A 96 -13.60 -34.41 29.26
N GLU A 97 -14.06 -33.99 28.08
CA GLU A 97 -14.50 -34.86 27.00
C GLU A 97 -13.39 -35.78 26.43
N LEU A 98 -12.11 -35.46 26.63
CA LEU A 98 -10.97 -36.26 26.15
C LEU A 98 -10.36 -37.16 27.24
N GLU A 99 -10.71 -36.96 28.52
CA GLU A 99 -10.14 -37.70 29.66
C GLU A 99 -10.26 -39.23 29.51
N PRO A 100 -11.41 -39.82 29.14
CA PRO A 100 -11.53 -41.27 29.03
C PRO A 100 -10.62 -41.89 27.97
N ALA A 101 -10.43 -41.21 26.84
CA ALA A 101 -9.57 -41.69 25.75
C ALA A 101 -8.08 -41.56 26.09
N ILE A 102 -7.72 -40.52 26.86
CA ILE A 102 -6.37 -40.31 27.39
C ILE A 102 -6.05 -41.34 28.48
N ASP A 103 -7.00 -41.64 29.37
CA ASP A 103 -6.84 -42.66 30.41
C ASP A 103 -6.72 -44.06 29.82
N GLU A 104 -7.51 -44.39 28.79
CA GLU A 104 -7.43 -45.68 28.10
C GLU A 104 -6.05 -45.91 27.46
N ILE A 105 -5.52 -44.93 26.74
CA ILE A 105 -4.20 -45.06 26.11
C ILE A 105 -3.07 -45.09 27.15
N ALA A 106 -3.17 -44.32 28.23
CA ALA A 106 -2.16 -44.30 29.29
C ALA A 106 -2.05 -45.65 30.04
N ASN A 107 -3.14 -46.43 30.08
CA ASN A 107 -3.20 -47.74 30.74
C ASN A 107 -3.09 -48.93 29.76
N SER A 108 -2.75 -48.68 28.50
CA SER A 108 -2.68 -49.69 27.45
C SER A 108 -1.27 -49.79 26.87
N ASP A 109 -0.77 -51.01 26.68
CA ASP A 109 0.48 -51.25 25.94
C ASP A 109 0.25 -51.37 24.42
N ALA A 110 -1.01 -51.31 23.96
CA ALA A 110 -1.35 -51.56 22.56
C ALA A 110 -0.82 -50.50 21.58
N TRP A 111 -0.44 -49.31 22.07
CA TRP A 111 0.25 -48.31 21.23
C TRP A 111 1.69 -48.75 20.89
N ILE A 112 2.34 -49.56 21.74
CA ILE A 112 3.69 -50.10 21.52
C ILE A 112 3.70 -51.09 20.35
N GLU A 113 2.59 -51.78 20.09
CA GLU A 113 2.47 -52.66 18.91
C GLU A 113 2.73 -51.91 17.59
N ARG A 114 2.39 -50.61 17.54
CA ARG A 114 2.66 -49.75 16.36
C ARG A 114 4.15 -49.45 16.16
N LEU A 115 4.99 -49.71 17.16
CA LEU A 115 6.45 -49.55 17.10
C LEU A 115 7.18 -50.84 16.69
N LYS A 116 6.47 -51.97 16.52
CA LYS A 116 7.08 -53.26 16.15
C LYS A 116 7.41 -53.40 14.66
N GLU A 117 7.19 -52.36 13.85
CA GLU A 117 7.65 -52.35 12.46
C GLU A 117 9.20 -52.40 12.39
N PRO A 118 9.79 -53.16 11.45
CA PRO A 118 11.25 -53.35 11.38
C PRO A 118 12.05 -52.05 11.27
N LYS A 119 11.49 -51.03 10.60
CA LYS A 119 12.11 -49.69 10.46
C LYS A 119 12.11 -48.91 11.78
N MET A 120 11.12 -49.13 12.64
CA MET A 120 10.99 -48.45 13.93
C MET A 120 11.84 -49.15 14.99
N GLN A 121 11.90 -50.48 15.00
CA GLN A 121 12.77 -51.23 15.92
C GLN A 121 14.26 -50.92 15.75
N ALA A 122 14.68 -50.46 14.57
CA ALA A 122 16.05 -50.05 14.29
C ALA A 122 16.48 -48.72 14.96
N LEU A 123 15.53 -47.96 15.51
CA LEU A 123 15.77 -46.61 16.05
C LEU A 123 16.07 -46.58 17.55
N GLY A 124 15.77 -47.64 18.33
CA GLY A 124 16.00 -47.68 19.78
C GLY A 124 15.27 -48.81 20.54
N PRO A 125 15.47 -48.92 21.87
CA PRO A 125 14.85 -49.94 22.71
C PRO A 125 13.39 -49.61 23.08
N LEU A 126 12.45 -50.55 22.89
CA LEU A 126 10.99 -50.40 23.08
C LEU A 126 10.51 -50.11 24.53
N SER A 127 11.40 -49.89 25.50
CA SER A 127 11.01 -49.60 26.88
C SER A 127 10.65 -48.12 27.03
N SER A 128 9.37 -47.78 26.87
CA SER A 128 8.87 -46.41 27.07
C SER A 128 7.45 -46.44 27.62
N LYS A 129 7.10 -45.45 28.44
CA LYS A 129 5.77 -45.32 29.04
C LYS A 129 5.05 -44.05 28.57
N ILE A 130 3.72 -44.06 28.67
CA ILE A 130 2.88 -42.86 28.54
C ILE A 130 2.70 -42.24 29.92
N ILE A 131 2.90 -40.93 30.01
CA ILE A 131 2.73 -40.14 31.23
C ILE A 131 1.70 -39.06 30.94
N VAL A 132 0.64 -38.98 31.75
CA VAL A 132 -0.36 -37.91 31.66
C VAL A 132 0.00 -36.82 32.66
N ALA A 133 0.48 -35.69 32.17
CA ALA A 133 1.01 -34.62 33.02
C ALA A 133 0.97 -33.25 32.33
N PRO A 134 1.12 -32.14 33.07
CA PRO A 134 1.24 -30.82 32.47
C PRO A 134 2.47 -30.71 31.53
N ILE A 135 2.30 -29.96 30.45
CA ILE A 135 3.39 -29.59 29.54
C ILE A 135 3.62 -28.07 29.65
N SER A 136 4.85 -27.68 29.95
CA SER A 136 5.26 -26.27 29.96
C SER A 136 5.62 -25.84 28.54
N ALA A 137 5.12 -24.70 28.06
CA ALA A 137 5.29 -24.28 26.67
C ALA A 137 5.57 -22.79 26.56
N GLY A 138 6.56 -22.38 25.76
CA GLY A 138 6.94 -20.97 25.65
C GLY A 138 8.19 -20.72 24.79
N ASN A 139 8.44 -19.46 24.45
CA ASN A 139 9.49 -19.08 23.49
C ASN A 139 10.92 -19.09 24.09
N VAL A 140 11.09 -19.54 25.34
CA VAL A 140 12.38 -19.54 26.04
C VAL A 140 12.87 -20.97 26.23
N ARG A 141 14.10 -21.26 25.80
CA ARG A 141 14.71 -22.58 26.03
C ARG A 141 15.19 -22.69 27.49
N ALA A 142 14.92 -23.83 28.13
CA ALA A 142 15.47 -24.11 29.44
C ALA A 142 16.94 -24.56 29.32
N GLU A 143 17.86 -23.76 29.87
CA GLU A 143 19.29 -24.09 29.94
C GLU A 143 19.61 -24.82 31.26
N GLY A 144 19.62 -26.16 31.22
CA GLY A 144 20.02 -27.00 32.35
C GLY A 144 19.06 -27.02 33.55
N ASP A 145 19.29 -27.96 34.48
CA ASP A 145 18.42 -28.21 35.64
C ASP A 145 18.41 -27.09 36.71
N ASN A 146 19.38 -26.19 36.64
CA ASN A 146 19.56 -25.05 37.56
C ASN A 146 19.34 -23.69 36.88
N GLY A 147 18.90 -23.66 35.62
CA GLY A 147 18.58 -22.41 34.93
C GLY A 147 17.36 -21.69 35.54
N PRO A 148 17.23 -20.36 35.37
CA PRO A 148 16.13 -19.58 35.93
C PRO A 148 14.73 -20.12 35.58
N LEU A 149 14.54 -20.60 34.34
CA LEU A 149 13.28 -21.22 33.91
C LEU A 149 13.05 -22.59 34.55
N ALA A 150 14.10 -23.40 34.74
CA ALA A 150 13.99 -24.70 35.41
C ALA A 150 13.63 -24.56 36.89
N LEU A 151 14.19 -23.55 37.57
CA LEU A 151 13.83 -23.21 38.95
C LEU A 151 12.37 -22.71 39.05
N ALA A 152 11.96 -21.81 38.16
CA ALA A 152 10.58 -21.32 38.11
C ALA A 152 9.57 -22.44 37.82
N MET A 153 9.91 -23.41 36.95
CA MET A 153 9.07 -24.58 36.69
C MET A 153 8.98 -25.51 37.91
N LYS A 154 10.09 -25.75 38.63
CA LYS A 154 10.09 -26.55 39.86
C LYS A 154 9.23 -25.92 40.96
N GLU A 155 9.17 -24.60 41.01
CA GLU A 155 8.38 -23.85 42.00
C GLU A 155 6.89 -23.75 41.61
N GLN A 156 6.59 -23.39 40.35
CA GLN A 156 5.23 -23.04 39.93
C GLN A 156 4.45 -24.19 39.28
N ILE A 157 5.13 -25.18 38.68
CA ILE A 157 4.49 -26.35 38.03
C ILE A 157 5.32 -27.63 38.31
N PRO A 158 5.45 -28.06 39.58
CA PRO A 158 6.28 -29.23 39.94
C PRO A 158 5.84 -30.54 39.26
N ASP A 159 4.60 -30.59 38.78
CA ASP A 159 4.02 -31.76 38.10
C ASP A 159 4.29 -31.79 36.60
N ALA A 160 4.88 -30.76 36.00
CA ALA A 160 5.22 -30.79 34.59
C ALA A 160 6.21 -31.92 34.27
N ARG A 161 6.01 -32.60 33.14
CA ARG A 161 6.88 -33.71 32.70
C ARG A 161 7.49 -33.50 31.31
N ALA A 162 7.02 -32.50 30.57
CA ALA A 162 7.62 -32.08 29.30
C ALA A 162 7.70 -30.55 29.18
N ILE A 163 8.65 -30.09 28.36
CA ILE A 163 8.72 -28.71 27.88
C ILE A 163 8.75 -28.68 26.34
N ASP A 164 8.01 -27.75 25.73
CA ASP A 164 8.07 -27.46 24.29
C ASP A 164 7.96 -25.96 23.99
N MET A 165 7.92 -25.58 22.71
CA MET A 165 7.86 -24.18 22.29
C MET A 165 6.55 -23.83 21.56
N GLU A 166 5.73 -24.82 21.21
CA GLU A 166 4.59 -24.66 20.31
C GLU A 166 3.22 -24.88 20.97
N SER A 167 3.16 -25.63 22.08
CA SER A 167 1.86 -26.04 22.63
C SER A 167 1.04 -24.88 23.18
N ALA A 168 1.67 -23.86 23.77
CA ALA A 168 0.98 -22.67 24.26
C ALA A 168 0.26 -21.92 23.12
N ALA A 169 0.93 -21.76 21.99
CA ALA A 169 0.35 -21.11 20.82
C ALA A 169 -0.79 -21.93 20.20
N ALA A 170 -0.60 -23.24 20.08
CA ALA A 170 -1.59 -24.12 19.46
C ALA A 170 -2.86 -24.29 20.33
N VAL A 171 -2.72 -24.38 21.66
CA VAL A 171 -3.88 -24.45 22.57
C VAL A 171 -4.65 -23.12 22.60
N ASN A 172 -3.95 -21.99 22.56
CA ASN A 172 -4.59 -20.66 22.48
C ASN A 172 -5.44 -20.54 21.20
N ALA A 173 -4.93 -21.00 20.05
CA ALA A 173 -5.70 -21.05 18.81
C ALA A 173 -6.91 -21.99 18.91
N ALA A 174 -6.76 -23.18 19.51
CA ALA A 174 -7.85 -24.12 19.67
C ALA A 174 -8.96 -23.59 20.60
N VAL A 175 -8.58 -22.92 21.68
CA VAL A 175 -9.52 -22.31 22.63
C VAL A 175 -10.25 -21.13 22.01
N LEU A 176 -9.55 -20.30 21.25
CA LEU A 176 -10.14 -19.22 20.46
C LEU A 176 -11.24 -19.75 19.51
N LEU A 177 -11.04 -20.95 18.97
CA LEU A 177 -11.97 -21.62 18.06
C LEU A 177 -12.98 -22.55 18.76
N GLY A 178 -12.90 -22.67 20.08
CA GLY A 178 -13.78 -23.56 20.87
C GLY A 178 -13.61 -25.05 20.56
N LEU A 179 -12.47 -25.47 20.00
CA LEU A 179 -12.19 -26.85 19.60
C LEU A 179 -11.51 -27.67 20.71
N PRO A 180 -11.80 -28.98 20.82
CA PRO A 180 -11.02 -29.90 21.66
C PRO A 180 -9.56 -29.93 21.21
N TYR A 181 -8.63 -29.90 22.18
CA TYR A 181 -7.19 -29.86 21.95
C TYR A 181 -6.43 -30.80 22.89
N VAL A 182 -5.42 -31.48 22.39
CA VAL A 182 -4.45 -32.25 23.18
C VAL A 182 -3.06 -32.16 22.57
N THR A 183 -2.03 -32.03 23.40
CA THR A 183 -0.62 -32.17 23.03
C THR A 183 -0.11 -33.57 23.39
N ILE A 184 0.66 -34.16 22.47
CA ILE A 184 1.41 -35.40 22.67
C ILE A 184 2.88 -35.12 22.32
N ARG A 185 3.79 -35.34 23.27
CA ARG A 185 5.23 -35.15 23.07
C ARG A 185 6.00 -36.43 23.39
N GLY A 186 6.85 -36.85 22.47
CA GLY A 186 7.91 -37.80 22.77
C GLY A 186 9.10 -37.06 23.37
N LEU A 187 9.68 -37.60 24.43
CA LEU A 187 10.83 -36.97 25.10
C LEU A 187 12.11 -37.25 24.30
N SER A 188 12.72 -36.21 23.73
CA SER A 188 13.95 -36.33 22.93
C SER A 188 15.23 -36.14 23.75
N ASP A 189 15.15 -35.35 24.82
CA ASP A 189 16.28 -35.08 25.73
C ASP A 189 15.79 -34.92 27.16
N LEU A 190 16.71 -34.95 28.13
CA LEU A 190 16.43 -34.77 29.56
C LEU A 190 17.05 -33.47 30.11
N ARG A 191 17.32 -32.48 29.25
CA ARG A 191 17.88 -31.16 29.62
C ARG A 191 19.26 -31.13 30.30
N ILE A 192 19.96 -32.26 30.41
CA ILE A 192 21.33 -32.36 30.93
C ILE A 192 22.28 -32.66 29.76
N ASP A 193 23.33 -31.84 29.60
CA ASP A 193 24.44 -32.03 28.65
C ASP A 193 24.03 -32.31 27.19
N LYS A 194 23.29 -31.37 26.58
CA LYS A 194 22.85 -31.48 25.18
C LYS A 194 24.04 -31.37 24.21
N VAL A 195 24.43 -32.49 23.63
CA VAL A 195 25.39 -32.57 22.51
C VAL A 195 24.61 -32.75 21.19
N PRO A 196 24.90 -31.97 20.13
CA PRO A 196 24.19 -32.05 18.85
C PRO A 196 24.16 -33.44 18.22
N GLU A 197 25.13 -34.32 18.51
CA GLU A 197 25.13 -35.69 17.99
C GLU A 197 23.97 -36.55 18.54
N LEU A 198 23.49 -36.27 19.76
CA LEU A 198 22.41 -37.03 20.41
C LEU A 198 21.05 -36.81 19.71
N ASP A 199 20.82 -35.61 19.17
CA ASP A 199 19.56 -35.24 18.50
C ASP A 199 19.31 -36.08 17.23
N SER A 200 20.37 -36.56 16.57
CA SER A 200 20.31 -37.29 15.29
C SER A 200 19.55 -38.63 15.36
N TRP A 201 19.55 -39.28 16.51
CA TRP A 201 18.81 -40.53 16.75
C TRP A 201 17.63 -40.34 17.71
N SER A 202 17.77 -39.50 18.74
CA SER A 202 16.78 -39.34 19.80
C SER A 202 15.52 -38.58 19.37
N GLN A 203 15.61 -37.58 18.47
CA GLN A 203 14.42 -36.87 17.98
C GLN A 203 13.57 -37.71 17.03
N PRO A 204 14.13 -38.42 16.03
CA PRO A 204 13.36 -39.38 15.24
C PRO A 204 12.71 -40.47 16.10
N TRP A 205 13.45 -40.96 17.11
CA TRP A 205 12.95 -41.94 18.07
C TRP A 205 11.76 -41.42 18.88
N ALA A 206 11.92 -40.27 19.55
CA ALA A 206 10.87 -39.62 20.31
C ALA A 206 9.63 -39.30 19.46
N MET A 207 9.83 -38.81 18.23
CA MET A 207 8.74 -38.53 17.30
C MET A 207 7.98 -39.81 16.92
N ALA A 208 8.67 -40.94 16.71
CA ALA A 208 8.02 -42.22 16.43
C ALA A 208 7.11 -42.66 17.60
N HIS A 209 7.55 -42.47 18.85
CA HIS A 209 6.74 -42.78 20.04
C HIS A 209 5.53 -41.86 20.16
N ALA A 210 5.73 -40.55 19.97
CA ALA A 210 4.65 -39.57 19.98
C ALA A 210 3.59 -39.85 18.90
N ALA A 211 4.04 -40.21 17.70
CA ALA A 211 3.17 -40.59 16.60
C ALA A 211 2.42 -41.89 16.89
N ALA A 212 3.09 -42.92 17.40
CA ALA A 212 2.46 -44.19 17.76
C ALA A 212 1.32 -43.97 18.78
N ALA A 213 1.57 -43.18 19.83
CA ALA A 213 0.55 -42.80 20.79
C ALA A 213 -0.57 -41.96 20.15
N GLY A 214 -0.23 -40.94 19.35
CA GLY A 214 -1.22 -40.10 18.69
C GLY A 214 -2.14 -40.85 17.72
N PHE A 215 -1.59 -41.76 16.91
CA PHE A 215 -2.39 -42.60 16.02
C PHE A 215 -3.21 -43.65 16.77
N HIS A 216 -2.72 -44.15 17.92
CA HIS A 216 -3.52 -45.02 18.77
C HIS A 216 -4.71 -44.26 19.38
N LEU A 217 -4.49 -43.03 19.87
CA LEU A 217 -5.55 -42.13 20.34
C LEU A 217 -6.60 -41.89 19.23
N LEU A 218 -6.14 -41.59 18.00
CA LEU A 218 -7.02 -41.38 16.84
C LEU A 218 -7.86 -42.62 16.49
N SER A 219 -7.32 -43.84 16.64
CA SER A 219 -8.09 -45.07 16.41
C SER A 219 -9.28 -45.20 17.37
N ASN A 220 -9.10 -44.83 18.64
CA ASN A 220 -10.12 -44.95 19.69
C ASN A 220 -11.12 -43.76 19.67
N LEU A 221 -10.74 -42.63 19.07
CA LEU A 221 -11.60 -41.45 18.90
C LEU A 221 -12.76 -41.65 17.90
N SER A 222 -12.64 -42.55 16.94
CA SER A 222 -13.66 -42.80 15.90
C SER A 222 -15.03 -43.22 16.48
N ALA A 223 -15.04 -44.08 17.51
CA ALA A 223 -16.22 -44.52 18.22
C ALA A 223 -16.84 -43.42 19.11
N TYR A 224 -16.02 -42.47 19.56
CA TYR A 224 -16.43 -41.38 20.44
C TYR A 224 -17.06 -40.20 19.68
N ILE A 225 -16.47 -39.79 18.55
CA ILE A 225 -16.97 -38.71 17.70
C ILE A 225 -18.36 -39.02 17.12
N GLN A 226 -18.67 -40.29 16.84
CA GLN A 226 -20.00 -40.72 16.39
C GLN A 226 -21.09 -40.51 17.47
N ASN A 227 -20.77 -40.76 18.75
CA ASN A 227 -21.69 -40.54 19.86
C ASN A 227 -21.94 -39.04 20.15
N THR A 228 -20.94 -38.18 19.95
CA THR A 228 -21.07 -36.73 20.16
C THR A 228 -21.88 -36.05 19.05
N ARG A 229 -21.81 -36.54 17.81
CA ARG A 229 -22.69 -36.12 16.69
C ARG A 229 -24.15 -36.51 16.90
N ALA A 230 -24.42 -37.68 17.48
CA ALA A 230 -25.80 -38.09 17.79
C ALA A 230 -26.46 -37.22 18.87
N LYS A 231 -25.70 -36.80 19.91
CA LYS A 231 -26.20 -35.91 20.97
C LYS A 231 -26.41 -34.46 20.51
N SER A 232 -25.56 -33.94 19.62
CA SER A 232 -25.70 -32.60 19.04
C SER A 232 -26.83 -32.52 18.01
N ALA A 233 -27.04 -33.57 17.20
CA ALA A 233 -28.19 -33.70 16.32
C ALA A 233 -29.52 -33.83 17.08
N LEU A 234 -29.55 -34.54 18.22
CA LEU A 234 -30.74 -34.59 19.07
C LEU A 234 -31.08 -33.23 19.68
N LYS A 235 -30.06 -32.44 20.07
CA LYS A 235 -30.25 -31.09 20.64
C LYS A 235 -30.77 -30.09 19.61
N LEU A 236 -30.36 -30.21 18.34
CA LEU A 236 -30.91 -29.44 17.21
C LEU A 236 -32.34 -29.88 16.82
N SER A 237 -32.64 -31.18 16.93
CA SER A 237 -33.99 -31.70 16.61
C SER A 237 -35.05 -31.31 17.66
N LEU A 238 -34.62 -31.05 18.90
CA LEU A 238 -35.49 -30.64 20.00
C LEU A 238 -35.72 -29.12 20.05
N SER A 239 -34.90 -28.31 19.38
CA SER A 239 -35.11 -26.86 19.25
C SER A 239 -36.02 -26.46 18.07
N ASN A 240 -36.32 -27.38 17.14
CA ASN A 240 -37.13 -27.13 15.94
C ASN A 240 -38.63 -27.47 16.08
N LYS A 241 -39.16 -27.59 17.30
CA LYS A 241 -40.59 -27.83 17.55
C LYS A 241 -41.40 -26.56 17.91
N GLY A 242 -40.94 -25.39 17.49
CA GLY A 242 -41.61 -24.12 17.78
C GLY A 242 -41.43 -23.07 16.69
N SER A 243 -41.86 -23.34 15.46
CA SER A 243 -42.05 -22.29 14.45
C SER A 243 -43.14 -22.70 13.45
N GLU A 244 -44.39 -22.59 13.89
CA GLU A 244 -45.50 -22.43 12.95
C GLU A 244 -45.44 -21.02 12.34
N GLY A 245 -45.11 -20.95 11.05
CA GLY A 245 -45.76 -20.09 10.06
C GLY A 245 -45.48 -18.58 10.07
N LEU A 246 -44.38 -18.17 9.44
CA LEU A 246 -44.35 -16.93 8.63
C LEU A 246 -44.10 -17.34 7.18
N THR A 247 -44.97 -16.92 6.27
CA THR A 247 -44.78 -17.14 4.83
C THR A 247 -43.50 -16.46 4.34
N ASP A 248 -42.78 -17.05 3.38
CA ASP A 248 -41.51 -16.53 2.78
C ASP A 248 -41.56 -15.02 2.42
N VAL A 249 -42.73 -14.53 2.00
CA VAL A 249 -42.97 -13.11 1.66
C VAL A 249 -42.94 -12.20 2.90
N ALA A 250 -43.58 -12.61 3.99
CA ALA A 250 -43.63 -11.84 5.24
C ALA A 250 -42.28 -11.83 5.98
N PHE A 251 -41.48 -12.89 5.83
CA PHE A 251 -40.11 -12.93 6.33
C PHE A 251 -39.21 -11.95 5.57
N LYS A 252 -39.29 -11.96 4.22
CA LYS A 252 -38.54 -11.05 3.34
C LYS A 252 -38.85 -9.57 3.60
N GLU A 253 -40.13 -9.20 3.75
CA GLU A 253 -40.54 -7.82 4.07
C GLU A 253 -39.98 -7.34 5.43
N ASN A 254 -39.82 -8.25 6.40
CA ASN A 254 -39.29 -7.92 7.72
C ASN A 254 -37.77 -7.66 7.73
N VAL A 255 -36.99 -8.36 6.89
CA VAL A 255 -35.54 -8.16 6.79
C VAL A 255 -35.21 -6.86 6.05
N GLU A 256 -35.91 -6.55 4.96
CA GLU A 256 -35.76 -5.28 4.24
C GLU A 256 -36.17 -4.09 5.14
N ALA A 257 -37.22 -4.24 5.95
CA ALA A 257 -37.60 -3.26 6.96
C ALA A 257 -36.56 -3.09 8.08
N LEU A 258 -35.81 -4.14 8.45
CA LEU A 258 -34.68 -4.04 9.38
C LEU A 258 -33.51 -3.30 8.75
N ALA A 259 -33.12 -3.65 7.52
CA ALA A 259 -32.05 -2.98 6.78
C ALA A 259 -32.33 -1.47 6.64
N LYS A 260 -33.57 -1.11 6.29
CA LYS A 260 -34.01 0.29 6.20
C LYS A 260 -33.91 1.02 7.54
N ARG A 261 -34.38 0.40 8.63
CA ARG A 261 -34.26 0.98 9.98
C ARG A 261 -32.80 1.15 10.42
N LEU A 262 -31.94 0.18 10.14
CA LEU A 262 -30.51 0.27 10.44
C LEU A 262 -29.84 1.38 9.63
N LEU A 263 -30.20 1.56 8.35
CA LEU A 263 -29.73 2.70 7.54
C LEU A 263 -30.20 4.04 8.11
N GLU A 264 -31.45 4.16 8.54
CA GLU A 264 -31.99 5.38 9.16
C GLU A 264 -31.27 5.71 10.47
N ILE A 265 -31.16 4.72 11.38
CA ILE A 265 -30.53 4.86 12.70
C ILE A 265 -29.04 5.19 12.58
N ASN A 266 -28.33 4.56 11.65
CA ASN A 266 -26.88 4.73 11.49
C ASN A 266 -26.52 5.81 10.45
N SER A 267 -27.48 6.61 9.97
CA SER A 267 -27.23 7.62 8.95
C SER A 267 -26.10 8.61 9.34
N PRO A 268 -25.20 8.97 8.41
CA PRO A 268 -24.23 10.02 8.65
C PRO A 268 -24.89 11.37 8.95
N GLY A 269 -24.40 12.06 9.97
CA GLY A 269 -24.89 13.41 10.30
C GLY A 269 -24.66 14.37 9.13
N SER A 270 -25.66 15.18 8.82
CA SER A 270 -25.58 16.16 7.73
C SER A 270 -24.94 17.47 8.19
N LEU A 271 -23.81 17.83 7.56
CA LEU A 271 -23.16 19.13 7.77
C LEU A 271 -24.06 20.31 7.41
N GLN A 272 -25.03 20.13 6.51
CA GLN A 272 -25.95 21.20 6.09
C GLN A 272 -26.72 21.82 7.26
N THR A 273 -27.02 21.04 8.31
CA THR A 273 -27.71 21.53 9.51
C THR A 273 -26.93 22.62 10.26
N LEU A 274 -25.61 22.67 10.06
CA LEU A 274 -24.71 23.66 10.65
C LEU A 274 -24.63 24.95 9.81
N PHE A 275 -25.23 24.95 8.60
CA PHE A 275 -25.22 26.08 7.65
C PHE A 275 -26.65 26.41 7.17
N PRO A 276 -27.54 26.85 8.07
CA PRO A 276 -28.95 27.11 7.74
C PRO A 276 -29.12 28.24 6.70
N ASP A 277 -28.19 29.19 6.65
CA ASP A 277 -28.21 30.37 5.78
C ASP A 277 -27.66 30.12 4.37
N SER A 278 -27.33 28.86 4.02
CA SER A 278 -26.78 28.51 2.71
C SER A 278 -27.79 28.74 1.57
N SER A 279 -27.30 29.18 0.39
CA SER A 279 -28.15 29.41 -0.79
C SER A 279 -28.68 28.10 -1.39
N GLU A 280 -29.77 28.17 -2.17
CA GLU A 280 -30.32 26.98 -2.85
C GLU A 280 -29.38 26.40 -3.93
N SER A 281 -28.46 27.19 -4.50
CA SER A 281 -27.40 26.65 -5.36
C SER A 281 -26.37 25.87 -4.55
N THR A 282 -25.93 26.42 -3.41
CA THR A 282 -25.01 25.75 -2.48
C THR A 282 -25.59 24.45 -1.91
N LYS A 283 -26.87 24.43 -1.54
CA LYS A 283 -27.54 23.21 -1.06
C LYS A 283 -27.58 22.12 -2.12
N ARG A 284 -27.86 22.48 -3.38
CA ARG A 284 -27.82 21.55 -4.52
C ARG A 284 -26.41 21.05 -4.81
N ALA A 285 -25.42 21.94 -4.83
CA ALA A 285 -24.02 21.55 -4.98
C ALA A 285 -23.54 20.62 -3.86
N PHE A 286 -23.96 20.86 -2.61
CA PHE A 286 -23.68 19.98 -1.48
C PHE A 286 -24.36 18.61 -1.62
N ALA A 287 -25.63 18.56 -2.04
CA ALA A 287 -26.30 17.31 -2.33
C ALA A 287 -25.60 16.53 -3.47
N ASN A 288 -25.23 17.22 -4.55
CA ASN A 288 -24.46 16.62 -5.65
C ASN A 288 -23.11 16.08 -5.15
N CYS A 289 -22.37 16.86 -4.36
CA CYS A 289 -21.12 16.42 -3.72
C CYS A 289 -21.28 15.11 -2.94
N LEU A 290 -22.39 14.90 -2.25
CA LEU A 290 -22.64 13.65 -1.51
C LEU A 290 -23.04 12.49 -2.43
N CYS A 291 -23.73 12.76 -3.54
CA CYS A 291 -24.26 11.75 -4.46
C CYS A 291 -23.29 11.32 -5.57
N GLN A 292 -22.11 11.93 -5.68
CA GLN A 292 -21.14 11.55 -6.70
C GLN A 292 -20.66 10.11 -6.55
N THR A 293 -20.56 9.40 -7.67
CA THR A 293 -19.98 8.04 -7.72
C THR A 293 -18.54 8.05 -7.23
N ARG A 294 -18.22 7.09 -6.36
CA ARG A 294 -16.88 6.91 -5.77
C ARG A 294 -16.30 5.58 -6.17
N PHE A 295 -14.99 5.61 -6.40
CA PHE A 295 -14.22 4.47 -6.87
C PHE A 295 -13.25 4.03 -5.80
N VAL A 296 -13.02 2.73 -5.74
CA VAL A 296 -11.92 2.10 -5.02
C VAL A 296 -10.86 1.67 -6.00
N THR A 297 -9.61 1.71 -5.56
CA THR A 297 -8.43 1.34 -6.34
C THR A 297 -7.64 0.25 -5.66
N GLU A 298 -7.05 -0.60 -6.49
CA GLU A 298 -6.08 -1.61 -6.07
C GLU A 298 -4.73 -1.24 -6.67
N GLN A 299 -3.70 -1.09 -5.82
CA GLN A 299 -2.33 -0.94 -6.29
C GLN A 299 -1.80 -2.34 -6.65
N LYS A 300 -1.61 -2.58 -7.95
CA LYS A 300 -0.92 -3.79 -8.44
C LYS A 300 0.58 -3.53 -8.52
N GLU A 301 1.38 -4.53 -8.15
CA GLU A 301 2.80 -4.57 -8.49
C GLU A 301 2.96 -4.49 -10.01
N GLY A 302 3.35 -3.33 -10.52
CA GLY A 302 3.43 -3.04 -11.96
C GLY A 302 2.88 -1.68 -12.40
N GLY A 303 2.19 -0.93 -11.51
CA GLY A 303 1.80 0.47 -11.76
C GLY A 303 0.43 0.67 -12.42
N ASP A 304 -0.22 -0.37 -12.93
CA ASP A 304 -1.60 -0.28 -13.43
C ASP A 304 -2.60 -0.22 -12.27
N THR A 305 -3.31 0.90 -12.16
CA THR A 305 -4.33 1.14 -11.13
C THR A 305 -5.73 0.90 -11.73
N THR A 306 -6.44 -0.12 -11.26
CA THR A 306 -7.82 -0.37 -11.69
C THR A 306 -8.79 0.35 -10.77
N PHE A 307 -9.68 1.16 -11.35
CA PHE A 307 -10.77 1.84 -10.64
C PHE A 307 -12.05 1.02 -10.72
N ARG A 308 -12.74 0.84 -9.59
CA ARG A 308 -14.02 0.12 -9.53
C ARG A 308 -15.00 0.84 -8.60
N PRO A 309 -16.30 0.94 -8.94
CA PRO A 309 -17.32 1.31 -7.97
C PRO A 309 -17.28 0.45 -6.70
N LEU A 310 -17.71 1.00 -5.56
CA LEU A 310 -17.74 0.25 -4.30
C LEU A 310 -18.71 -0.96 -4.33
N SER A 311 -19.79 -0.86 -5.11
CA SER A 311 -20.77 -1.93 -5.31
C SER A 311 -20.16 -3.19 -5.94
N ASP A 312 -19.23 -3.02 -6.87
CA ASP A 312 -18.57 -4.11 -7.62
C ASP A 312 -17.74 -5.02 -6.73
N LEU A 313 -17.43 -4.58 -5.50
CA LEU A 313 -16.76 -5.43 -4.51
C LEU A 313 -17.63 -6.63 -4.12
N LEU A 314 -18.95 -6.51 -4.16
CA LEU A 314 -19.85 -7.64 -3.85
C LEU A 314 -19.73 -8.77 -4.88
N GLU A 315 -19.38 -8.44 -6.12
CA GLU A 315 -19.21 -9.38 -7.24
C GLU A 315 -17.85 -10.08 -7.24
N GLN A 316 -16.89 -9.62 -6.41
CA GLN A 316 -15.56 -10.23 -6.32
C GLN A 316 -15.62 -11.64 -5.67
N PRO A 317 -14.67 -12.53 -5.96
CA PRO A 317 -14.65 -13.87 -5.36
C PRO A 317 -14.37 -13.83 -3.84
N GLU A 318 -13.61 -12.86 -3.35
CA GLU A 318 -13.39 -12.70 -1.91
C GLU A 318 -14.66 -12.27 -1.19
N ARG A 319 -14.78 -12.66 0.08
CA ARG A 319 -15.97 -12.32 0.89
C ARG A 319 -15.78 -11.10 1.75
N MET A 320 -14.54 -10.74 2.09
CA MET A 320 -14.21 -9.69 3.04
C MET A 320 -13.32 -8.65 2.37
N HIS A 321 -13.81 -7.41 2.33
CA HIS A 321 -13.11 -6.27 1.76
C HIS A 321 -12.93 -5.17 2.80
N LEU A 322 -11.75 -4.57 2.85
CA LEU A 322 -11.44 -3.44 3.71
C LEU A 322 -11.09 -2.22 2.85
N VAL A 323 -11.86 -1.16 2.97
CA VAL A 323 -11.65 0.10 2.25
C VAL A 323 -10.95 1.10 3.17
N VAL A 324 -9.71 1.47 2.82
CA VAL A 324 -8.89 2.42 3.57
C VAL A 324 -8.89 3.78 2.90
N ALA A 325 -8.91 4.85 3.70
CA ALA A 325 -8.78 6.22 3.21
C ALA A 325 -8.43 7.18 4.34
N LEU A 326 -7.88 8.33 3.99
CA LEU A 326 -7.65 9.44 4.91
C LEU A 326 -8.95 9.90 5.63
N PRO A 327 -8.85 10.53 6.81
CA PRO A 327 -9.96 11.25 7.42
C PRO A 327 -10.55 12.28 6.45
N GLY A 328 -11.87 12.49 6.49
CA GLY A 328 -12.53 13.46 5.59
C GLY A 328 -12.73 12.98 4.13
N SER A 329 -12.21 11.82 3.72
CA SER A 329 -12.44 11.23 2.38
C SER A 329 -13.89 10.80 2.11
N GLY A 330 -14.78 10.87 3.10
CA GLY A 330 -16.21 10.57 2.97
C GLY A 330 -16.59 9.09 3.14
N LYS A 331 -15.70 8.24 3.69
CA LYS A 331 -15.90 6.77 3.82
C LYS A 331 -17.31 6.38 4.31
N SER A 332 -17.76 6.95 5.42
CA SER A 332 -19.08 6.66 6.01
C SER A 332 -20.24 7.05 5.10
N HIS A 333 -20.15 8.19 4.42
CA HIS A 333 -21.17 8.64 3.46
C HIS A 333 -21.25 7.75 2.23
N VAL A 334 -20.09 7.36 1.69
CA VAL A 334 -20.03 6.47 0.52
C VAL A 334 -20.62 5.11 0.87
N PHE A 335 -20.23 4.53 2.01
CA PHE A 335 -20.77 3.24 2.44
C PHE A 335 -22.28 3.29 2.67
N TRP A 336 -22.77 4.35 3.33
CA TRP A 336 -24.19 4.53 3.57
C TRP A 336 -24.97 4.71 2.26
N ASN A 337 -24.47 5.53 1.32
CA ASN A 337 -25.09 5.72 0.01
C ASN A 337 -25.11 4.42 -0.80
N THR A 338 -24.00 3.68 -0.85
CA THR A 338 -23.94 2.39 -1.55
C THR A 338 -24.91 1.38 -0.95
N ALA A 339 -24.98 1.27 0.38
CA ALA A 339 -25.96 0.41 1.05
C ALA A 339 -27.40 0.86 0.77
N HIS A 340 -27.67 2.17 0.78
CA HIS A 340 -29.00 2.70 0.45
C HIS A 340 -29.41 2.40 -1.00
N THR A 341 -28.50 2.58 -1.97
CA THR A 341 -28.74 2.25 -3.39
C THR A 341 -29.00 0.75 -3.58
N LEU A 342 -28.16 -0.12 -3.00
CA LEU A 342 -28.32 -1.57 -3.08
C LEU A 342 -29.65 -2.05 -2.52
N LEU A 343 -30.10 -1.48 -1.39
CA LEU A 343 -31.39 -1.81 -0.81
C LEU A 343 -32.56 -1.43 -1.73
N ASN A 344 -32.45 -0.32 -2.46
CA ASN A 344 -33.48 0.12 -3.42
C ASN A 344 -33.49 -0.71 -4.71
N GLU A 345 -32.34 -1.22 -5.15
CA GLU A 345 -32.20 -2.11 -6.32
C GLU A 345 -32.71 -3.53 -6.03
N GLY A 346 -32.72 -3.95 -4.76
CA GLY A 346 -33.37 -5.19 -4.30
C GLY A 346 -32.60 -6.49 -4.57
N GLN A 347 -31.38 -6.42 -5.11
CA GLN A 347 -30.54 -7.59 -5.40
C GLN A 347 -29.85 -8.16 -4.15
N MET A 348 -29.41 -7.28 -3.23
CA MET A 348 -28.77 -7.61 -1.97
C MET A 348 -29.41 -6.80 -0.84
N ILE A 349 -29.36 -7.32 0.39
CA ILE A 349 -29.92 -6.67 1.59
C ILE A 349 -28.75 -6.22 2.49
N PRO A 350 -28.36 -4.94 2.45
CA PRO A 350 -27.23 -4.44 3.21
C PRO A 350 -27.62 -4.08 4.65
N LEU A 351 -26.96 -4.72 5.62
CA LEU A 351 -27.01 -4.33 7.03
C LEU A 351 -25.86 -3.36 7.30
N PHE A 352 -26.18 -2.07 7.30
CA PHE A 352 -25.22 -0.99 7.57
C PHE A 352 -25.07 -0.74 9.07
N LEU A 353 -23.86 -0.91 9.60
CA LEU A 353 -23.54 -0.83 11.01
C LEU A 353 -22.36 0.12 11.25
N ARG A 354 -22.56 1.11 12.13
CA ARG A 354 -21.47 1.95 12.64
C ARG A 354 -20.80 1.28 13.82
N LEU A 355 -19.66 0.63 13.57
CA LEU A 355 -18.88 -0.06 14.58
C LEU A 355 -18.05 0.88 15.44
N GLY A 356 -17.57 2.00 14.88
CA GLY A 356 -16.68 2.94 15.59
C GLY A 356 -17.26 3.62 16.84
N GLN A 357 -18.53 3.35 17.18
CA GLN A 357 -19.20 3.84 18.40
C GLN A 357 -19.33 2.76 19.49
N TYR A 358 -18.84 1.53 19.26
CA TYR A 358 -18.99 0.40 20.17
C TYR A 358 -17.63 -0.17 20.58
N ALA A 359 -17.49 -0.52 21.85
CA ALA A 359 -16.29 -1.18 22.38
C ALA A 359 -16.31 -2.70 22.24
N THR A 360 -17.49 -3.32 22.12
CA THR A 360 -17.67 -4.79 22.09
C THR A 360 -18.69 -5.24 21.06
N TRP A 361 -18.54 -6.47 20.56
CA TRP A 361 -19.47 -7.09 19.63
C TRP A 361 -20.85 -7.32 20.23
N GLU A 362 -20.94 -7.67 21.52
CA GLU A 362 -22.23 -7.78 22.22
C GLU A 362 -23.04 -6.48 22.21
N SER A 363 -22.36 -5.33 22.31
CA SER A 363 -23.02 -4.02 22.22
C SER A 363 -23.62 -3.78 20.83
N VAL A 364 -22.91 -4.22 19.79
CA VAL A 364 -23.39 -4.15 18.40
C VAL A 364 -24.61 -5.08 18.21
N LYS A 365 -24.55 -6.32 18.71
CA LYS A 365 -25.69 -7.26 18.68
C LYS A 365 -26.91 -6.70 19.41
N LEU A 366 -26.71 -6.03 20.54
CA LEU A 366 -27.80 -5.38 21.26
C LEU A 366 -28.44 -4.23 20.44
N ALA A 367 -27.64 -3.44 19.72
CA ALA A 367 -28.14 -2.40 18.84
C ALA A 367 -28.98 -2.99 17.68
N ILE A 368 -28.51 -4.09 17.08
CA ILE A 368 -29.26 -4.80 16.03
C ILE A 368 -30.57 -5.36 16.59
N ARG A 369 -30.56 -5.99 17.78
CA ARG A 369 -31.78 -6.51 18.45
C ARG A 369 -32.81 -5.41 18.70
N LYS A 370 -32.37 -4.22 19.12
CA LYS A 370 -33.26 -3.07 19.32
C LYS A 370 -33.90 -2.61 18.00
N ALA A 371 -33.14 -2.59 16.90
CA ALA A 371 -33.67 -2.24 15.58
C ALA A 371 -34.60 -3.33 14.99
N ALA A 372 -34.36 -4.59 15.36
CA ALA A 372 -35.07 -5.78 14.88
C ALA A 372 -36.51 -5.93 15.40
N ASN A 373 -36.92 -5.16 16.42
CA ASN A 373 -38.31 -5.07 16.92
C ASN A 373 -39.04 -6.43 17.09
N GLY A 374 -38.37 -7.42 17.68
CA GLY A 374 -38.94 -8.74 17.96
C GLY A 374 -38.55 -9.87 17.00
N LEU A 375 -37.76 -9.59 15.95
CA LEU A 375 -37.20 -10.64 15.07
C LEU A 375 -36.07 -11.42 15.78
N VAL A 376 -36.05 -12.74 15.59
CA VAL A 376 -34.98 -13.62 16.07
C VAL A 376 -33.80 -13.54 15.10
N LEU A 377 -32.65 -13.05 15.60
CA LEU A 377 -31.41 -12.86 14.82
C LEU A 377 -30.91 -14.13 14.12
N ALA A 378 -31.15 -15.31 14.71
CA ALA A 378 -30.72 -16.59 14.14
C ALA A 378 -31.44 -16.90 12.82
N ASP A 379 -32.71 -16.51 12.68
CA ASP A 379 -33.50 -16.72 11.47
C ASP A 379 -33.12 -15.68 10.39
N LEU A 380 -32.92 -14.41 10.80
CA LEU A 380 -32.46 -13.32 9.94
C LEU A 380 -31.18 -13.63 9.18
N LEU A 381 -30.23 -14.28 9.85
CA LEU A 381 -28.90 -14.59 9.31
C LEU A 381 -28.92 -15.76 8.29
N ALA A 382 -30.04 -16.46 8.07
CA ALA A 382 -30.08 -17.55 7.10
C ALA A 382 -30.21 -17.10 5.62
N ASP A 383 -30.52 -15.83 5.35
CA ASP A 383 -30.75 -15.32 3.97
C ASP A 383 -29.43 -15.03 3.23
N PRO A 384 -29.15 -15.69 2.09
CA PRO A 384 -27.90 -15.53 1.35
C PRO A 384 -27.75 -14.16 0.67
N ARG A 385 -28.80 -13.33 0.61
CA ARG A 385 -28.76 -11.98 0.04
C ARG A 385 -28.21 -10.94 1.03
N ILE A 386 -27.97 -11.30 2.28
CA ILE A 386 -27.48 -10.38 3.29
C ILE A 386 -25.99 -10.08 3.08
N CYS A 387 -25.64 -8.80 3.13
CA CYS A 387 -24.26 -8.34 3.22
C CYS A 387 -24.11 -7.31 4.35
N PHE A 388 -22.92 -7.24 4.93
CA PHE A 388 -22.60 -6.34 6.03
C PHE A 388 -21.75 -5.18 5.56
N PHE A 389 -22.20 -3.96 5.85
CA PHE A 389 -21.40 -2.75 5.69
C PHE A 389 -20.97 -2.25 7.06
N LEU A 390 -19.67 -2.35 7.34
CA LEU A 390 -19.09 -2.06 8.66
C LEU A 390 -18.32 -0.72 8.61
N ASP A 391 -18.93 0.33 9.14
CA ASP A 391 -18.36 1.68 9.20
C ASP A 391 -17.52 1.85 10.48
N GLY A 392 -16.24 2.18 10.34
CA GLY A 392 -15.32 2.42 11.45
C GLY A 392 -14.62 1.17 12.02
N TRP A 393 -14.14 0.27 11.15
CA TRP A 393 -13.38 -0.93 11.56
C TRP A 393 -12.13 -0.61 12.39
N SER A 394 -11.39 0.42 12.00
CA SER A 394 -10.20 0.85 12.74
C SER A 394 -10.52 1.42 14.12
N GLU A 395 -11.77 1.83 14.34
CA GLU A 395 -12.26 2.52 15.55
C GLU A 395 -13.05 1.58 16.47
N PHE A 396 -13.36 0.37 15.99
CA PHE A 396 -14.03 -0.66 16.77
C PHE A 396 -13.04 -1.37 17.71
N ALA A 397 -13.45 -1.52 18.98
CA ALA A 397 -12.76 -2.31 20.01
C ALA A 397 -11.25 -2.01 20.16
N VAL A 398 -10.84 -0.74 20.29
CA VAL A 398 -9.40 -0.36 20.25
C VAL A 398 -8.56 -1.00 21.37
N ASP A 399 -9.09 -1.09 22.60
CA ASP A 399 -8.36 -1.63 23.77
C ASP A 399 -8.38 -3.18 23.87
N SER A 400 -9.35 -3.84 23.23
CA SER A 400 -9.56 -5.30 23.23
C SER A 400 -9.39 -5.93 21.84
N SER A 401 -8.69 -5.21 20.96
CA SER A 401 -8.87 -5.22 19.50
C SER A 401 -8.72 -6.54 18.77
N SER A 402 -7.95 -7.50 19.31
CA SER A 402 -7.79 -8.79 18.66
C SER A 402 -8.98 -9.70 18.90
N LEU A 403 -9.54 -9.74 20.12
CA LEU A 403 -10.57 -10.71 20.48
C LEU A 403 -11.93 -10.33 19.88
N GLU A 404 -12.41 -9.11 20.12
CA GLU A 404 -13.74 -8.65 19.69
C GLU A 404 -13.89 -8.60 18.17
N LYS A 405 -12.84 -8.14 17.46
CA LYS A 405 -12.80 -8.15 15.98
C LYS A 405 -12.82 -9.57 15.44
N THR A 406 -12.08 -10.49 16.06
CA THR A 406 -12.07 -11.90 15.66
C THR A 406 -13.41 -12.57 15.92
N THR A 407 -14.06 -12.29 17.06
CA THR A 407 -15.40 -12.80 17.37
C THR A 407 -16.43 -12.32 16.35
N LEU A 408 -16.42 -11.03 16.01
CA LEU A 408 -17.29 -10.49 14.97
C LEU A 408 -17.05 -11.18 13.62
N LEU A 409 -15.79 -11.30 13.18
CA LEU A 409 -15.46 -11.92 11.90
C LEU A 409 -15.81 -13.41 11.85
N HIS A 410 -15.66 -14.12 12.97
CA HIS A 410 -16.06 -15.52 13.08
C HIS A 410 -17.57 -15.69 12.94
N GLU A 411 -18.37 -14.91 13.67
CA GLU A 411 -19.84 -14.97 13.56
C GLU A 411 -20.35 -14.55 12.17
N LEU A 412 -19.62 -13.67 11.47
CA LEU A 412 -19.98 -13.17 10.14
C LEU A 412 -19.24 -13.87 8.98
N ALA A 413 -18.50 -14.95 9.21
CA ALA A 413 -17.60 -15.57 8.22
C ALA A 413 -18.29 -16.03 6.93
N ASN A 414 -19.60 -16.29 6.98
CA ASN A 414 -20.38 -16.76 5.85
C ASN A 414 -21.00 -15.65 4.98
N TYR A 415 -20.88 -14.38 5.39
CA TYR A 415 -21.47 -13.24 4.65
C TYR A 415 -20.44 -12.47 3.84
N LYS A 416 -20.92 -11.72 2.87
CA LYS A 416 -20.15 -10.65 2.23
C LYS A 416 -20.01 -9.49 3.21
N ILE A 417 -18.78 -9.08 3.48
CA ILE A 417 -18.43 -7.99 4.39
C ILE A 417 -17.65 -6.94 3.62
N ILE A 418 -18.13 -5.69 3.68
CA ILE A 418 -17.38 -4.52 3.24
C ILE A 418 -17.19 -3.64 4.47
N ALA A 419 -15.95 -3.48 4.91
CA ALA A 419 -15.58 -2.68 6.07
C ALA A 419 -14.76 -1.45 5.64
N ASN A 420 -14.79 -0.36 6.41
CA ASN A 420 -13.89 0.79 6.18
C ASN A 420 -12.99 1.09 7.38
N ALA A 421 -11.79 1.63 7.10
CA ALA A 421 -10.80 1.99 8.12
C ALA A 421 -9.97 3.23 7.73
N LYS A 422 -9.25 3.82 8.71
CA LYS A 422 -8.25 4.88 8.46
C LYS A 422 -7.01 4.32 7.73
N SER A 423 -6.55 3.14 8.13
CA SER A 423 -5.43 2.40 7.53
C SER A 423 -5.61 0.90 7.79
N SER A 424 -4.93 0.06 7.01
CA SER A 424 -4.78 -1.36 7.33
C SER A 424 -3.71 -1.55 8.41
N LYS A 425 -3.88 -2.56 9.26
CA LYS A 425 -2.89 -3.02 10.25
C LYS A 425 -2.47 -4.45 9.93
N GLU A 426 -1.36 -4.93 10.50
CA GLU A 426 -0.85 -6.32 10.28
C GLU A 426 -1.90 -7.40 10.60
N GLY A 427 -2.83 -7.14 11.52
CA GLY A 427 -3.94 -8.04 11.87
C GLY A 427 -5.11 -8.08 10.87
N ASP A 428 -5.16 -7.20 9.87
CA ASP A 428 -6.26 -7.11 8.90
C ASP A 428 -6.05 -8.01 7.66
N SER A 429 -5.09 -8.95 7.70
CA SER A 429 -4.69 -9.82 6.57
C SER A 429 -5.82 -10.69 5.99
N ILE A 430 -6.92 -10.86 6.72
CA ILE A 430 -8.13 -11.57 6.24
C ILE A 430 -8.92 -10.78 5.19
N PHE A 431 -8.76 -9.46 5.17
CA PHE A 431 -9.44 -8.60 4.20
C PHE A 431 -8.61 -8.43 2.93
N ARG A 432 -9.29 -8.40 1.79
CA ARG A 432 -8.73 -7.76 0.59
C ARG A 432 -8.80 -6.25 0.78
N VAL A 433 -7.65 -5.58 0.76
CA VAL A 433 -7.54 -4.14 1.05
C VAL A 433 -7.67 -3.31 -0.23
N TRP A 434 -8.47 -2.26 -0.17
CA TRP A 434 -8.71 -1.32 -1.25
C TRP A 434 -8.51 0.11 -0.76
N GLU A 435 -8.05 1.00 -1.62
CA GLU A 435 -7.94 2.42 -1.31
C GLU A 435 -9.13 3.19 -1.90
N LEU A 436 -9.79 4.04 -1.11
CA LEU A 436 -10.87 4.90 -1.62
C LEU A 436 -10.26 6.09 -2.37
N ALA A 437 -10.52 6.18 -3.67
CA ALA A 437 -10.03 7.28 -4.48
C ALA A 437 -10.60 8.65 -4.00
N PRO A 438 -9.78 9.71 -3.96
CA PRO A 438 -10.26 11.07 -3.74
C PRO A 438 -11.12 11.53 -4.92
N PHE A 439 -11.81 12.67 -4.79
CA PHE A 439 -12.50 13.25 -5.95
C PHE A 439 -11.50 13.65 -7.04
N SER A 440 -11.86 13.38 -8.28
CA SER A 440 -11.14 13.92 -9.43
C SER A 440 -11.31 15.44 -9.50
N GLU A 441 -10.36 16.12 -10.15
CA GLU A 441 -10.46 17.58 -10.37
C GLU A 441 -11.74 17.96 -11.12
N ALA A 442 -12.18 17.12 -12.07
CA ALA A 442 -13.42 17.33 -12.80
C ALA A 442 -14.65 17.29 -11.87
N GLN A 443 -14.67 16.35 -10.93
CA GLN A 443 -15.71 16.22 -9.92
C GLN A 443 -15.75 17.42 -8.97
N VAL A 444 -14.59 17.87 -8.49
CA VAL A 444 -14.47 19.07 -7.65
C VAL A 444 -14.95 20.30 -8.41
N ASN A 445 -14.45 20.52 -9.63
CA ASN A 445 -14.82 21.67 -10.46
C ASN A 445 -16.31 21.68 -10.82
N ALA A 446 -16.93 20.52 -11.03
CA ALA A 446 -18.37 20.42 -11.29
C ALA A 446 -19.19 20.90 -10.08
N VAL A 447 -18.83 20.46 -8.86
CA VAL A 447 -19.49 20.89 -7.61
C VAL A 447 -19.30 22.39 -7.38
N LEU A 448 -18.09 22.91 -7.58
CA LEU A 448 -17.79 24.33 -7.42
C LEU A 448 -18.58 25.19 -8.42
N LYS A 449 -18.61 24.78 -9.69
CA LYS A 449 -19.37 25.48 -10.76
C LYS A 449 -20.87 25.49 -10.49
N GLU A 450 -21.40 24.43 -9.87
CA GLU A 450 -22.80 24.37 -9.46
C GLU A 450 -23.10 25.29 -8.27
N ALA A 451 -22.15 25.40 -7.32
CA ALA A 451 -22.27 26.32 -6.20
C ALA A 451 -22.24 27.79 -6.67
N ASP A 452 -21.26 28.14 -7.50
CA ASP A 452 -21.12 29.44 -8.16
C ASP A 452 -20.28 29.32 -9.46
N PRO A 453 -20.84 29.66 -10.64
CA PRO A 453 -20.14 29.60 -11.93
C PRO A 453 -18.88 30.47 -12.06
N LEU A 454 -18.73 31.48 -11.18
CA LEU A 454 -17.57 32.37 -11.14
C LEU A 454 -16.37 31.76 -10.38
N LEU A 455 -16.57 30.68 -9.63
CA LEU A 455 -15.50 29.96 -8.96
C LEU A 455 -14.67 29.20 -10.00
N GLN A 456 -13.58 29.82 -10.45
CA GLN A 456 -12.60 29.23 -11.35
C GLN A 456 -11.19 29.46 -10.79
N ASN A 457 -10.30 28.50 -11.02
CA ASN A 457 -8.87 28.60 -10.71
C ASN A 457 -8.57 28.77 -9.22
N LEU A 458 -8.89 27.74 -8.42
CA LEU A 458 -8.44 27.65 -7.04
C LEU A 458 -6.91 27.53 -6.95
N ASN A 459 -6.35 27.95 -5.83
CA ASN A 459 -4.96 27.64 -5.49
C ASN A 459 -4.74 26.11 -5.55
N PRO A 460 -3.65 25.60 -6.15
CA PRO A 460 -3.37 24.17 -6.23
C PRO A 460 -3.36 23.42 -4.88
N GLU A 461 -2.85 24.03 -3.81
CA GLU A 461 -2.88 23.45 -2.46
C GLU A 461 -4.33 23.27 -1.97
N LEU A 462 -5.15 24.31 -2.15
CA LEU A 462 -6.57 24.25 -1.79
C LEU A 462 -7.31 23.26 -2.68
N GLN A 463 -7.08 23.26 -3.99
CA GLN A 463 -7.70 22.35 -4.94
C GLN A 463 -7.40 20.89 -4.60
N LYS A 464 -6.15 20.58 -4.23
CA LYS A 464 -5.76 19.25 -3.75
C LYS A 464 -6.51 18.88 -2.48
N LEU A 465 -6.66 19.80 -1.53
CA LEU A 465 -7.43 19.56 -0.31
C LEU A 465 -8.92 19.34 -0.60
N LEU A 466 -9.51 20.10 -1.53
CA LEU A 466 -10.91 19.96 -1.92
C LEU A 466 -11.22 18.65 -2.66
N THR A 467 -10.20 17.84 -3.01
CA THR A 467 -10.45 16.46 -3.44
C THR A 467 -11.00 15.57 -2.31
N LEU A 468 -10.88 16.01 -1.06
CA LEU A 468 -11.53 15.41 0.10
C LEU A 468 -12.95 15.99 0.24
N PRO A 469 -14.01 15.16 0.18
CA PRO A 469 -15.40 15.62 0.22
C PRO A 469 -15.75 16.47 1.44
N LEU A 470 -15.15 16.20 2.61
CA LEU A 470 -15.35 17.01 3.80
C LEU A 470 -14.96 18.47 3.53
N PHE A 471 -13.76 18.71 3.03
CA PHE A 471 -13.27 20.07 2.78
C PHE A 471 -14.00 20.76 1.64
N LEU A 472 -14.36 20.03 0.57
CA LEU A 472 -15.21 20.57 -0.50
C LEU A 472 -16.56 21.01 0.05
N SER A 473 -17.19 20.18 0.87
CA SER A 473 -18.47 20.48 1.52
C SER A 473 -18.35 21.72 2.42
N LEU A 474 -17.29 21.80 3.24
CA LEU A 474 -17.06 22.95 4.10
C LEU A 474 -16.82 24.23 3.30
N HIS A 475 -16.06 24.16 2.22
CA HIS A 475 -15.76 25.30 1.36
C HIS A 475 -17.03 25.83 0.67
N ILE A 476 -17.85 24.96 0.06
CA ILE A 476 -19.10 25.39 -0.60
C ILE A 476 -20.16 25.87 0.39
N LEU A 477 -20.36 25.16 1.51
CA LEU A 477 -21.34 25.54 2.54
C LEU A 477 -20.97 26.86 3.22
N SER A 478 -19.68 27.16 3.26
CA SER A 478 -19.17 28.46 3.70
C SER A 478 -19.26 29.55 2.63
N GLY A 479 -19.75 29.28 1.42
CA GLY A 479 -19.89 30.27 0.35
C GLY A 479 -18.65 30.46 -0.55
N ALA A 480 -17.67 29.56 -0.45
CA ALA A 480 -16.57 29.36 -1.40
C ALA A 480 -15.70 30.59 -1.77
N SER A 481 -15.72 31.66 -0.98
CA SER A 481 -14.90 32.86 -1.27
C SER A 481 -13.46 32.78 -0.77
N GLU A 482 -13.13 31.75 0.00
CA GLU A 482 -11.83 31.59 0.65
C GLU A 482 -10.79 31.00 -0.31
N SER A 483 -9.58 31.53 -0.35
CA SER A 483 -8.54 31.12 -1.31
C SER A 483 -7.40 30.30 -0.71
N THR A 484 -7.40 30.10 0.61
CA THR A 484 -6.36 29.37 1.35
C THR A 484 -6.97 28.27 2.24
N VAL A 485 -6.18 27.27 2.62
CA VAL A 485 -6.64 26.20 3.52
C VAL A 485 -7.00 26.76 4.89
N GLY A 486 -6.12 27.60 5.45
CA GLY A 486 -6.35 28.24 6.75
C GLY A 486 -7.64 29.05 6.83
N SER A 487 -7.95 29.82 5.79
CA SER A 487 -9.17 30.64 5.76
C SER A 487 -10.45 29.81 5.68
N VAL A 488 -10.44 28.67 4.97
CA VAL A 488 -11.55 27.70 4.99
C VAL A 488 -11.74 27.11 6.39
N LEU A 489 -10.65 26.74 7.07
CA LEU A 489 -10.71 26.20 8.44
C LEU A 489 -11.27 27.22 9.44
N ARG A 490 -10.81 28.48 9.38
CA ARG A 490 -11.34 29.58 10.20
C ARG A 490 -12.82 29.79 9.97
N ARG A 491 -13.24 29.90 8.71
CA ARG A 491 -14.66 30.14 8.40
C ARG A 491 -15.57 29.00 8.85
N PHE A 492 -15.08 27.77 8.77
CA PHE A 492 -15.77 26.63 9.35
C PHE A 492 -15.89 26.75 10.88
N HIS A 493 -14.81 27.08 11.57
CA HIS A 493 -14.84 27.33 13.02
C HIS A 493 -15.82 28.44 13.41
N ASP A 494 -15.74 29.59 12.73
CA ASP A 494 -16.60 30.75 13.00
C ASP A 494 -18.08 30.41 12.87
N ASN A 495 -18.44 29.53 11.94
CA ASN A 495 -19.82 29.06 11.79
C ASN A 495 -20.27 28.17 12.96
N LEU A 496 -19.39 27.31 13.48
CA LEU A 496 -19.70 26.47 14.64
C LEU A 496 -19.74 27.25 15.95
N SER A 497 -18.93 28.31 16.06
CA SER A 497 -18.78 29.11 17.28
C SER A 497 -19.76 30.27 17.38
N LYS A 498 -20.61 30.54 16.36
CA LYS A 498 -21.58 31.66 16.33
C LYS A 498 -22.38 31.88 17.62
N ASN A 499 -22.74 30.79 18.31
CA ASN A 499 -23.55 30.82 19.53
C ASN A 499 -22.75 30.56 20.82
N LEU A 500 -21.42 30.60 20.74
CA LEU A 500 -20.50 30.44 21.86
C LEU A 500 -19.89 31.80 22.24
N PRO A 501 -19.40 31.96 23.48
CA PRO A 501 -18.66 33.16 23.87
C PRO A 501 -17.46 33.39 22.93
N PRO A 502 -17.24 34.60 22.40
CA PRO A 502 -16.11 34.89 21.51
C PRO A 502 -14.74 34.52 22.12
N GLU A 503 -14.61 34.69 23.45
CA GLU A 503 -13.39 34.40 24.21
C GLU A 503 -13.10 32.90 24.32
N PHE A 504 -14.10 32.05 24.05
CA PHE A 504 -13.93 30.59 24.10
C PHE A 504 -13.02 30.10 22.99
N THR A 505 -13.09 30.69 21.80
CA THR A 505 -12.21 30.33 20.68
C THR A 505 -10.74 30.59 21.02
N ASP A 506 -10.43 31.74 21.63
CA ASP A 506 -9.07 32.05 22.13
C ASP A 506 -8.60 31.07 23.19
N THR A 507 -9.48 30.74 24.13
CA THR A 507 -9.20 29.79 25.22
C THR A 507 -8.94 28.38 24.68
N LEU A 508 -9.75 27.94 23.72
CA LEU A 508 -9.60 26.64 23.07
C LEU A 508 -8.31 26.57 22.27
N SER A 509 -8.01 27.59 21.47
CA SER A 509 -6.75 27.67 20.70
C SER A 509 -5.54 27.62 21.62
N GLU A 510 -5.54 28.35 22.74
CA GLU A 510 -4.45 28.29 23.74
C GLU A 510 -4.28 26.89 24.35
N ALA A 511 -5.39 26.25 24.74
CA ALA A 511 -5.34 24.90 25.30
C ALA A 511 -4.80 23.87 24.30
N VAL A 512 -5.23 23.96 23.03
CA VAL A 512 -4.73 23.11 21.95
C VAL A 512 -3.24 23.38 21.67
N ALA A 513 -2.81 24.65 21.66
CA ALA A 513 -1.40 25.01 21.49
C ALA A 513 -0.52 24.38 22.59
N ARG A 514 -0.89 24.55 23.87
CA ARG A 514 -0.17 23.94 25.00
C ARG A 514 -0.14 22.42 24.91
N PHE A 515 -1.24 21.80 24.50
CA PHE A 515 -1.34 20.36 24.32
C PHE A 515 -0.44 19.82 23.21
N VAL A 516 -0.43 20.48 22.04
CA VAL A 516 0.41 20.11 20.89
C VAL A 516 1.90 20.32 21.20
N LEU A 517 2.26 21.43 21.84
CA LEU A 517 3.64 21.71 22.24
C LEU A 517 4.16 20.72 23.30
N ALA A 518 3.29 20.23 24.18
CA ALA A 518 3.63 19.22 25.18
C ALA A 518 3.74 17.79 24.62
N LYS A 519 3.39 17.56 23.34
CA LYS A 519 3.35 16.23 22.68
C LYS A 519 2.48 15.21 23.44
N GLU A 520 1.39 15.68 24.06
CA GLU A 520 0.45 14.87 24.83
C GLU A 520 -0.63 14.25 23.93
N LEU A 521 -1.23 13.13 24.37
CA LEU A 521 -2.32 12.44 23.66
C LEU A 521 -3.57 12.20 24.53
N SER A 522 -3.50 12.50 25.82
CA SER A 522 -4.57 12.24 26.79
C SER A 522 -5.68 13.30 26.76
N TYR A 523 -6.93 12.85 26.60
CA TYR A 523 -8.10 13.72 26.65
C TYR A 523 -8.30 14.36 28.03
N ASP A 524 -8.08 13.61 29.11
CA ASP A 524 -8.24 14.13 30.48
C ASP A 524 -7.23 15.24 30.78
N ARG A 525 -5.98 15.06 30.35
CA ARG A 525 -4.96 16.13 30.42
C ARG A 525 -5.39 17.34 29.59
N PHE A 526 -5.90 17.15 28.38
CA PHE A 526 -6.40 18.25 27.56
C PHE A 526 -7.54 19.01 28.24
N ILE A 527 -8.52 18.32 28.84
CA ILE A 527 -9.62 18.97 29.58
C ILE A 527 -9.11 19.72 30.80
N ALA A 528 -8.10 19.20 31.51
CA ALA A 528 -7.46 19.92 32.60
C ALA A 528 -6.80 21.22 32.12
N VAL A 529 -6.05 21.17 31.01
CA VAL A 529 -5.43 22.36 30.38
C VAL A 529 -6.49 23.34 29.89
N LEU A 530 -7.58 22.87 29.30
CA LEU A 530 -8.69 23.73 28.86
C LEU A 530 -9.33 24.46 30.03
N LYS A 531 -9.58 23.77 31.16
CA LYS A 531 -10.11 24.37 32.38
C LYS A 531 -9.16 25.42 32.96
N ASP A 532 -7.86 25.14 32.98
CA ASP A 532 -6.81 26.07 33.42
C ASP A 532 -6.82 27.35 32.56
N CYS A 533 -6.79 27.22 31.23
CA CYS A 533 -6.87 28.37 30.32
C CYS A 533 -8.16 29.18 30.51
N SER A 534 -9.28 28.50 30.81
CA SER A 534 -10.59 29.13 31.01
C SER A 534 -10.67 30.01 32.25
N GLN A 535 -9.87 29.73 33.30
CA GLN A 535 -9.84 30.54 34.53
C GLN A 535 -9.32 31.95 34.24
N SER A 536 -8.36 32.08 33.31
CA SER A 536 -7.78 33.38 32.94
C SER A 536 -8.75 34.33 32.21
N GLN A 537 -9.87 33.79 31.68
CA GLN A 537 -10.87 34.52 30.89
C GLN A 537 -12.27 34.50 31.52
N ASP A 538 -12.42 34.06 32.79
CA ASP A 538 -13.70 33.87 33.50
C ASP A 538 -14.75 33.02 32.74
N ILE A 539 -14.30 32.04 31.95
CA ILE A 539 -15.19 31.17 31.18
C ILE A 539 -15.64 29.99 32.04
N LYS A 540 -16.93 29.95 32.37
CA LYS A 540 -17.54 28.85 33.13
C LYS A 540 -17.95 27.69 32.21
N ASN A 541 -17.81 26.47 32.71
CA ASN A 541 -18.24 25.23 32.03
C ASN A 541 -17.58 24.98 30.65
N SER A 542 -16.28 25.29 30.50
CA SER A 542 -15.57 25.15 29.22
C SER A 542 -15.61 23.75 28.59
N ALA A 543 -15.61 22.68 29.39
CA ALA A 543 -15.81 21.31 28.89
C ALA A 543 -17.17 21.15 28.19
N ARG A 544 -18.23 21.75 28.74
CA ARG A 544 -19.57 21.73 28.13
C ARG A 544 -19.66 22.59 26.87
N LEU A 545 -18.89 23.69 26.81
CA LEU A 545 -18.78 24.49 25.59
C LEU A 545 -18.05 23.71 24.48
N LEU A 546 -17.00 22.96 24.83
CA LEU A 546 -16.32 22.06 23.89
C LEU A 546 -17.25 20.96 23.36
N GLU A 547 -18.03 20.33 24.25
CA GLU A 547 -19.04 19.33 23.87
C GLU A 547 -20.08 19.93 22.91
N LYS A 548 -20.54 21.16 23.17
CA LYS A 548 -21.46 21.87 22.26
C LYS A 548 -20.84 22.21 20.91
N LEU A 549 -19.54 22.58 20.90
CA LEU A 549 -18.81 22.86 19.67
C LEU A 549 -18.62 21.58 18.84
N GLY A 550 -18.38 20.44 19.50
CA GLY A 550 -18.36 19.11 18.87
C GLY A 550 -17.13 18.83 17.99
N THR A 551 -16.09 19.66 18.05
CA THR A 551 -14.94 19.57 17.14
C THR A 551 -13.78 18.71 17.68
N ILE A 552 -13.77 18.42 18.97
CA ILE A 552 -12.76 17.55 19.63
C ILE A 552 -13.50 16.62 20.60
N LEU A 553 -13.32 15.32 20.41
CA LEU A 553 -14.05 14.28 21.11
C LEU A 553 -13.12 13.43 21.98
N ASN A 554 -13.68 12.87 23.05
CA ASN A 554 -13.03 11.80 23.82
C ASN A 554 -13.28 10.47 23.13
N ARG A 555 -12.22 9.72 22.81
CA ARG A 555 -12.30 8.32 22.37
C ARG A 555 -11.38 7.50 23.25
N ASP A 556 -11.95 6.73 24.17
CA ASP A 556 -11.22 5.84 25.09
C ASP A 556 -10.05 6.54 25.83
N GLY A 557 -10.28 7.78 26.28
CA GLY A 557 -9.28 8.57 27.01
C GLY A 557 -8.26 9.29 26.11
N THR A 558 -8.34 9.14 24.79
CA THR A 558 -7.51 9.85 23.81
C THR A 558 -8.26 10.98 23.12
N LEU A 559 -7.52 12.05 22.78
CA LEU A 559 -8.05 13.22 22.10
C LEU A 559 -8.23 12.94 20.60
N SER A 560 -9.46 13.08 20.11
CA SER A 560 -9.79 12.86 18.69
C SER A 560 -10.43 14.12 18.06
N PRO A 561 -9.70 14.85 17.20
CA PRO A 561 -10.29 15.98 16.48
C PRO A 561 -11.15 15.49 15.31
N ILE A 562 -12.08 16.32 14.86
CA ILE A 562 -12.83 16.08 13.60
C ILE A 562 -11.92 15.99 12.37
N HIS A 563 -10.76 16.65 12.40
CA HIS A 563 -9.72 16.59 11.39
C HIS A 563 -8.38 17.08 11.94
N ASP A 564 -7.27 16.48 11.52
CA ASP A 564 -5.91 16.83 11.99
C ASP A 564 -5.55 18.29 11.64
N LEU A 565 -5.74 18.72 10.38
CA LEU A 565 -5.53 20.12 9.95
C LEU A 565 -6.32 21.16 10.77
N TYR A 566 -7.52 20.81 11.27
CA TYR A 566 -8.31 21.72 12.10
C TYR A 566 -7.66 21.89 13.49
N LEU A 567 -7.15 20.79 14.07
CA LEU A 567 -6.39 20.84 15.32
C LEU A 567 -5.09 21.63 15.14
N ASP A 568 -4.39 21.42 14.02
CA ASP A 568 -3.14 22.12 13.70
C ASP A 568 -3.37 23.62 13.52
N TRP A 569 -4.44 24.02 12.83
CA TRP A 569 -4.83 25.41 12.72
C TRP A 569 -5.16 26.05 14.08
N LEU A 570 -5.93 25.36 14.95
CA LEU A 570 -6.21 25.84 16.31
C LEU A 570 -4.92 25.99 17.14
N ALA A 571 -3.99 25.04 17.01
CA ALA A 571 -2.69 25.09 17.67
C ALA A 571 -1.88 26.31 17.20
N GLY A 572 -1.77 26.50 15.88
CA GLY A 572 -1.06 27.64 15.30
C GLY A 572 -1.64 28.98 15.72
N ARG A 573 -2.97 29.10 15.72
CA ARG A 573 -3.69 30.28 16.22
C ARG A 573 -3.38 30.55 17.68
N GLY A 574 -3.40 29.52 18.53
CA GLY A 574 -3.06 29.65 19.94
C GLY A 574 -1.61 30.09 20.14
N ILE A 575 -0.68 29.53 19.36
CA ILE A 575 0.74 29.89 19.41
C ILE A 575 0.95 31.37 19.08
N LEU A 576 0.38 31.85 17.97
CA LEU A 576 0.53 33.25 17.52
C LEU A 576 -0.13 34.26 18.48
N THR A 577 -1.32 33.93 18.99
CA THR A 577 -2.10 34.87 19.83
C THR A 577 -1.58 34.96 21.27
N LYS A 578 -0.87 33.92 21.74
CA LYS A 578 -0.35 33.82 23.12
C LYS A 578 1.16 34.01 23.24
N GLY A 579 1.88 34.13 22.12
CA GLY A 579 3.32 34.41 22.16
C GLY A 579 4.17 33.15 22.42
N TYR A 580 3.77 31.99 21.90
CA TYR A 580 4.49 30.71 22.09
C TYR A 580 5.37 30.32 20.90
N GLU A 581 5.72 31.26 20.03
CA GLU A 581 6.43 31.01 18.78
C GLU A 581 7.82 30.41 19.01
N GLU A 582 8.51 30.80 20.09
CA GLU A 582 9.82 30.22 20.47
C GLU A 582 9.70 28.71 20.74
N LEU A 583 8.60 28.26 21.37
CA LEU A 583 8.36 26.84 21.65
C LEU A 583 8.04 26.03 20.38
N ALA A 584 7.58 26.69 19.32
CA ALA A 584 7.26 26.05 18.04
C ALA A 584 8.50 25.82 17.16
N LEU A 585 9.66 26.39 17.51
CA LEU A 585 10.92 26.18 16.78
C LEU A 585 11.23 24.69 16.61
N ASP A 586 10.94 23.88 17.61
CA ASP A 586 11.36 22.48 17.65
C ASP A 586 10.29 21.49 17.16
N SER A 587 9.14 22.00 16.70
CA SER A 587 7.98 21.21 16.30
C SER A 587 7.51 21.56 14.89
N TYR A 588 7.82 20.69 13.93
CA TYR A 588 7.36 20.83 12.54
C TYR A 588 5.83 20.97 12.46
N LYS A 589 5.10 20.16 13.23
CA LYS A 589 3.63 20.21 13.31
C LYS A 589 3.12 21.56 13.82
N ALA A 590 3.80 22.16 14.80
CA ALA A 590 3.46 23.49 15.29
C ALA A 590 3.69 24.57 14.22
N ARG A 591 4.79 24.48 13.45
CA ARG A 591 5.10 25.41 12.35
C ARG A 591 4.07 25.34 11.22
N GLU A 592 3.65 24.14 10.81
CA GLU A 592 2.57 23.97 9.83
C GLU A 592 1.24 24.53 10.35
N GLY A 593 0.93 24.31 11.63
CA GLY A 593 -0.21 24.95 12.29
C GLY A 593 -0.16 26.48 12.20
N ILE A 594 1.00 27.09 12.48
CA ILE A 594 1.21 28.54 12.37
C ILE A 594 1.02 29.01 10.92
N LYS A 595 1.54 28.29 9.92
CA LYS A 595 1.31 28.59 8.50
C LYS A 595 -0.19 28.62 8.18
N LEU A 596 -0.97 27.65 8.67
CA LEU A 596 -2.42 27.63 8.52
C LEU A 596 -3.10 28.82 9.21
N ALA A 597 -2.62 29.21 10.39
CA ALA A 597 -3.16 30.37 11.11
C ALA A 597 -2.88 31.69 10.36
N ILE A 598 -1.66 31.89 9.84
CA ILE A 598 -1.31 33.05 9.01
C ILE A 598 -2.16 33.09 7.73
N GLN A 599 -2.36 31.95 7.07
CA GLN A 599 -3.27 31.83 5.94
C GLN A 599 -4.72 32.22 6.27
N ALA A 600 -5.13 32.05 7.53
CA ALA A 600 -6.42 32.46 8.05
C ALA A 600 -6.48 33.95 8.45
N GLY A 601 -5.39 34.69 8.29
CA GLY A 601 -5.28 36.10 8.68
C GLY A 601 -4.95 36.33 10.15
N GLU A 602 -4.53 35.29 10.88
CA GLU A 602 -3.99 35.45 12.24
C GLU A 602 -2.55 35.99 12.17
N TYR A 603 -2.15 36.73 13.20
CA TYR A 603 -0.83 37.36 13.26
C TYR A 603 -0.28 37.36 14.69
N SER A 604 1.05 37.42 14.81
CA SER A 604 1.67 37.56 16.12
C SER A 604 1.37 38.94 16.72
N ARG A 605 1.09 38.98 18.03
CA ARG A 605 0.80 40.23 18.75
C ARG A 605 2.07 41.04 19.05
N LEU A 606 3.24 40.42 18.98
CA LEU A 606 4.53 41.02 19.29
C LEU A 606 5.46 40.95 18.06
N PRO A 607 6.46 41.85 17.94
CA PRO A 607 7.54 41.65 16.99
C PRO A 607 8.21 40.29 17.24
N VAL A 608 8.77 39.68 16.20
CA VAL A 608 9.45 38.37 16.36
C VAL A 608 10.57 38.49 17.39
N ASP A 609 10.65 37.51 18.29
CA ASP A 609 11.72 37.43 19.29
C ASP A 609 13.07 37.27 18.59
N ALA A 610 14.07 38.07 18.98
CA ALA A 610 15.42 38.02 18.44
C ALA A 610 16.04 36.60 18.48
N LYS A 611 15.66 35.76 19.45
CA LYS A 611 16.09 34.36 19.51
C LYS A 611 15.55 33.52 18.36
N ILE A 612 14.32 33.78 17.91
CA ILE A 612 13.72 33.10 16.77
C ILE A 612 14.47 33.51 15.49
N GLU A 613 14.78 34.79 15.34
CA GLU A 613 15.57 35.31 14.21
C GLU A 613 16.97 34.69 14.14
N GLU A 614 17.61 34.48 15.30
CA GLU A 614 18.92 33.85 15.40
C GLU A 614 18.87 32.36 15.02
N LYS A 615 17.80 31.68 15.45
CA LYS A 615 17.64 30.23 15.29
C LYS A 615 17.12 29.83 13.91
N ASP A 616 16.08 30.48 13.39
CA ASP A 616 15.48 30.19 12.08
C ASP A 616 14.95 31.46 11.42
N VAL A 617 15.78 32.07 10.58
CA VAL A 617 15.47 33.32 9.89
C VAL A 617 14.33 33.18 8.87
N VAL A 618 14.13 32.00 8.29
CA VAL A 618 13.08 31.75 7.30
C VAL A 618 11.73 31.62 8.00
N PHE A 619 11.70 30.99 9.17
CA PHE A 619 10.52 30.95 10.03
C PHE A 619 10.22 32.34 10.63
N ALA A 620 11.22 33.07 11.10
CA ALA A 620 11.08 34.46 11.54
C ALA A 620 10.48 35.34 10.43
N ALA A 621 10.98 35.23 9.20
CA ALA A 621 10.44 35.94 8.05
C ALA A 621 8.96 35.65 7.78
N MET A 622 8.55 34.38 7.94
CA MET A 622 7.15 33.99 7.81
C MET A 622 6.28 34.64 8.88
N LEU A 623 6.72 34.68 10.14
CA LEU A 623 6.02 35.37 11.22
C LEU A 623 5.92 36.89 10.97
N GLU A 624 7.03 37.51 10.54
CA GLU A 624 7.10 38.94 10.16
C GLU A 624 6.21 39.31 8.98
N SER A 625 5.90 38.34 8.10
CA SER A 625 4.98 38.54 6.98
C SER A 625 3.53 38.75 7.41
N ALA A 626 3.15 38.13 8.54
CA ALA A 626 1.82 38.26 9.13
C ALA A 626 1.69 39.53 9.98
N TRP A 627 2.82 40.09 10.43
CA TRP A 627 2.81 41.27 11.28
C TRP A 627 2.44 42.54 10.49
N THR A 628 1.44 43.27 11.01
CA THR A 628 0.79 44.41 10.32
C THR A 628 1.64 45.68 10.25
N ALA A 629 2.82 45.69 10.87
CA ALA A 629 3.74 46.81 10.79
C ALA A 629 4.23 47.03 9.35
N ARG A 630 4.30 48.29 8.91
CA ARG A 630 4.80 48.64 7.56
C ARG A 630 6.31 48.45 7.41
N THR A 631 7.04 48.37 8.51
CA THR A 631 8.51 48.27 8.55
C THR A 631 8.92 47.07 9.39
N LEU A 632 9.89 46.30 8.90
CA LEU A 632 10.51 45.21 9.66
C LEU A 632 11.28 45.75 10.88
N PRO A 633 11.39 44.98 11.98
CA PRO A 633 12.27 45.32 13.09
C PRO A 633 13.73 45.51 12.62
N GLU A 634 14.44 46.48 13.20
CA GLU A 634 15.83 46.76 12.85
C GLU A 634 16.80 45.58 13.14
N PRO A 635 16.62 44.77 14.21
CA PRO A 635 17.40 43.55 14.42
C PRO A 635 17.26 42.56 13.25
N PHE A 636 16.01 42.21 12.89
CA PHE A 636 15.72 41.33 11.77
C PHE A 636 16.31 41.84 10.45
N LYS A 637 16.12 43.12 10.17
CA LYS A 637 16.68 43.78 8.97
C LYS A 637 18.20 43.68 8.91
N THR A 638 18.89 43.97 10.01
CA THR A 638 20.34 43.89 10.09
C THR A 638 20.82 42.46 9.83
N ARG A 639 20.13 41.47 10.41
CA ARG A 639 20.44 40.05 10.22
C ARG A 639 20.19 39.60 8.78
N LEU A 640 19.04 39.94 8.20
CA LEU A 640 18.68 39.60 6.83
C LEU A 640 19.67 40.20 5.83
N ASP A 641 20.05 41.47 6.02
CA ASP A 641 21.06 42.14 5.19
C ASP A 641 22.44 41.46 5.30
N ALA A 642 22.81 40.97 6.48
CA ALA A 642 24.06 40.23 6.68
C ALA A 642 24.04 38.89 5.92
N LEU A 643 22.94 38.13 6.00
CA LEU A 643 22.80 36.85 5.30
C LEU A 643 22.83 37.00 3.78
N LEU A 644 22.13 38.01 3.25
CA LEU A 644 22.12 38.31 1.81
C LEU A 644 23.51 38.72 1.26
N LYS A 645 24.40 39.21 2.13
CA LYS A 645 25.77 39.63 1.80
C LYS A 645 26.84 38.60 2.19
N ASP A 646 26.48 37.49 2.83
CA ASP A 646 27.43 36.44 3.22
C ASP A 646 28.13 35.87 1.98
N TYR A 647 29.39 35.45 2.09
CA TYR A 647 30.12 34.93 0.94
C TYR A 647 29.71 33.50 0.53
N ARG A 648 29.10 32.74 1.45
CA ARG A 648 28.65 31.36 1.23
C ARG A 648 27.27 31.35 0.58
N LEU A 649 27.10 30.67 -0.53
CA LEU A 649 25.83 30.67 -1.26
C LEU A 649 24.73 29.89 -0.50
N ALA A 650 25.07 28.87 0.29
CA ALA A 650 24.14 28.22 1.24
C ALA A 650 23.50 29.21 2.23
N VAL A 651 24.29 30.15 2.77
CA VAL A 651 23.80 31.16 3.71
C VAL A 651 22.99 32.24 2.99
N GLN A 652 23.47 32.70 1.83
CA GLN A 652 22.69 33.60 0.96
C GLN A 652 21.35 32.99 0.57
N SER A 653 21.29 31.68 0.29
CA SER A 653 20.06 30.96 -0.04
C SER A 653 19.01 31.09 1.07
N ARG A 654 19.41 30.89 2.33
CA ARG A 654 18.51 31.09 3.49
C ARG A 654 18.08 32.54 3.64
N GLY A 655 18.99 33.50 3.47
CA GLY A 655 18.66 34.93 3.41
C GLY A 655 17.68 35.27 2.28
N GLY A 656 17.85 34.67 1.10
CA GLY A 656 16.98 34.84 -0.06
C GLY A 656 15.57 34.28 0.16
N LEU A 657 15.47 33.08 0.76
CA LEU A 657 14.19 32.50 1.15
C LEU A 657 13.47 33.35 2.19
N ALA A 658 14.18 33.84 3.21
CA ALA A 658 13.64 34.76 4.21
C ALA A 658 13.18 36.08 3.58
N ALA A 659 13.99 36.66 2.69
CA ALA A 659 13.65 37.86 1.94
C ALA A 659 12.38 37.69 1.08
N LEU A 660 12.15 36.49 0.54
CA LEU A 660 10.94 36.18 -0.23
C LEU A 660 9.72 35.98 0.68
N LYS A 661 9.88 35.24 1.78
CA LYS A 661 8.80 34.92 2.73
C LYS A 661 8.34 36.09 3.58
N CYS A 662 9.18 37.10 3.83
CA CYS A 662 8.77 38.28 4.59
C CYS A 662 7.81 39.21 3.82
N HIS A 663 7.60 38.96 2.52
CA HIS A 663 6.69 39.70 1.64
C HIS A 663 6.95 41.22 1.60
N ARG A 664 8.20 41.64 1.78
CA ARG A 664 8.60 43.06 1.71
C ARG A 664 9.21 43.40 0.35
N PRO A 665 8.61 44.34 -0.42
CA PRO A 665 9.08 44.71 -1.77
C PRO A 665 10.57 45.04 -1.88
N GLN A 666 11.13 45.74 -0.89
CA GLN A 666 12.52 46.18 -0.90
C GLN A 666 13.56 45.03 -0.94
N TYR A 667 13.19 43.82 -0.50
CA TYR A 667 14.08 42.66 -0.48
C TYR A 667 13.91 41.74 -1.69
N LEU A 668 12.86 41.95 -2.50
CA LEU A 668 12.53 41.09 -3.62
C LEU A 668 13.66 41.00 -4.65
N SER A 669 14.25 42.14 -5.02
CA SER A 669 15.38 42.17 -5.97
C SER A 669 16.58 41.37 -5.46
N SER A 670 16.89 41.47 -4.16
CA SER A 670 17.99 40.72 -3.55
C SER A 670 17.71 39.21 -3.52
N ALA A 671 16.49 38.80 -3.19
CA ALA A 671 16.09 37.39 -3.23
C ALA A 671 16.20 36.80 -4.64
N LEU A 672 15.74 37.52 -5.66
CA LEU A 672 15.81 37.10 -7.07
C LEU A 672 17.26 36.99 -7.58
N LYS A 673 18.17 37.86 -7.12
CA LYS A 673 19.61 37.74 -7.42
C LYS A 673 20.25 36.51 -6.78
N VAL A 674 19.80 36.12 -5.58
CA VAL A 674 20.26 34.87 -4.95
C VAL A 674 19.77 33.67 -5.77
N LEU A 675 18.52 33.69 -6.24
CA LEU A 675 17.98 32.65 -7.12
C LEU A 675 18.81 32.49 -8.39
N ASP A 676 19.24 33.59 -9.04
CA ASP A 676 20.13 33.52 -10.21
C ASP A 676 21.45 32.82 -9.91
N LYS A 677 22.10 33.16 -8.79
CA LYS A 677 23.33 32.47 -8.38
C LYS A 677 23.12 30.98 -8.14
N LEU A 678 21.98 30.61 -7.55
CA LEU A 678 21.62 29.22 -7.29
C LEU A 678 21.44 28.44 -8.61
N ILE A 679 20.70 29.00 -9.56
CA ILE A 679 20.49 28.39 -10.88
C ILE A 679 21.79 28.30 -11.68
N GLU A 680 22.65 29.32 -11.66
CA GLU A 680 23.99 29.30 -12.28
C GLU A 680 24.87 28.22 -11.68
N ALA A 681 24.85 28.06 -10.35
CA ALA A 681 25.57 27.01 -9.64
C ALA A 681 24.93 25.62 -9.80
N ARG A 682 23.78 25.50 -10.48
CA ARG A 682 22.96 24.27 -10.58
C ARG A 682 22.57 23.69 -9.21
N ILE A 683 22.46 24.57 -8.22
CA ILE A 683 22.01 24.26 -6.87
C ILE A 683 20.57 24.70 -6.77
N PHE A 684 19.65 23.76 -6.66
CA PHE A 684 18.23 24.08 -6.51
C PHE A 684 17.70 23.31 -5.32
N SER A 685 16.89 23.91 -4.45
CA SER A 685 16.19 23.20 -3.36
C SER A 685 14.68 23.25 -3.59
N GLN A 686 13.95 22.24 -3.11
CA GLN A 686 12.49 22.22 -3.19
C GLN A 686 11.88 23.42 -2.44
N GLU A 687 12.51 23.89 -1.37
CA GLU A 687 12.06 25.06 -0.59
C GLU A 687 11.91 26.33 -1.45
N TRP A 688 12.82 26.58 -2.41
CA TRP A 688 12.71 27.73 -3.31
C TRP A 688 11.51 27.60 -4.25
N ARG A 689 11.24 26.39 -4.74
CA ARG A 689 10.05 26.13 -5.56
C ARG A 689 8.77 26.42 -4.77
N ASP A 690 8.73 26.01 -3.51
CA ASP A 690 7.56 26.17 -2.65
C ASP A 690 7.38 27.64 -2.22
N ALA A 691 8.48 28.38 -2.03
CA ALA A 691 8.45 29.79 -1.66
C ALA A 691 8.04 30.72 -2.83
N ILE A 692 8.33 30.33 -4.08
CA ILE A 692 7.96 31.10 -5.27
C ILE A 692 6.48 30.84 -5.61
N HIS A 693 5.66 31.82 -5.24
CA HIS A 693 4.25 31.86 -5.60
C HIS A 693 3.98 33.06 -6.51
N PRO A 694 3.69 32.86 -7.82
CA PRO A 694 3.55 33.94 -8.81
C PRO A 694 2.62 35.09 -8.40
N ASP A 695 1.53 34.80 -7.68
CA ASP A 695 0.59 35.83 -7.23
C ASP A 695 1.24 36.91 -6.33
N ASN A 696 2.26 36.54 -5.56
CA ASN A 696 2.96 37.48 -4.67
C ASN A 696 3.79 38.51 -5.43
N PHE A 697 4.07 38.25 -6.72
CA PHE A 697 4.88 39.11 -7.56
C PHE A 697 4.04 40.12 -8.36
N ILE A 698 2.72 39.92 -8.47
CA ILE A 698 1.82 40.81 -9.24
C ILE A 698 1.83 42.24 -8.67
N GLN A 699 2.00 42.39 -7.35
CA GLN A 699 2.09 43.71 -6.71
C GLN A 699 3.46 44.39 -6.91
N ASN A 700 4.46 43.65 -7.37
CA ASN A 700 5.86 44.10 -7.52
C ASN A 700 6.40 43.82 -8.93
N VAL A 701 5.52 43.89 -9.94
CA VAL A 701 5.84 43.51 -11.32
C VAL A 701 7.01 44.31 -11.89
N SER A 702 7.17 45.58 -11.54
CA SER A 702 8.31 46.39 -12.01
C SER A 702 9.66 45.78 -11.64
N THR A 703 9.80 45.26 -10.42
CA THR A 703 11.03 44.59 -9.97
C THR A 703 11.26 43.29 -10.75
N VAL A 704 10.19 42.57 -11.08
CA VAL A 704 10.27 41.35 -11.90
C VAL A 704 10.63 41.68 -13.35
N GLU A 705 10.04 42.73 -13.94
CA GLU A 705 10.33 43.20 -15.30
C GLU A 705 11.80 43.62 -15.47
N GLU A 706 12.38 44.25 -14.45
CA GLU A 706 13.80 44.62 -14.44
C GLU A 706 14.72 43.40 -14.34
N TRP A 707 14.32 42.40 -13.54
CA TRP A 707 15.10 41.20 -13.26
C TRP A 707 15.04 40.15 -14.38
N ILE A 708 13.88 39.98 -15.02
CA ILE A 708 13.69 39.01 -16.10
C ILE A 708 14.70 39.26 -17.24
N GLY A 709 15.21 38.16 -17.80
CA GLY A 709 16.34 38.12 -18.71
C GLY A 709 17.60 37.50 -18.09
N GLY A 710 17.60 37.26 -16.76
CA GLY A 710 18.64 36.54 -16.03
C GLY A 710 18.52 35.00 -16.09
N PRO A 711 19.49 34.27 -15.51
CA PRO A 711 19.57 32.81 -15.51
C PRO A 711 18.30 32.07 -15.05
N SER A 712 17.57 32.61 -14.08
CA SER A 712 16.39 31.94 -13.52
C SER A 712 15.09 32.21 -14.26
N THR A 713 15.13 32.93 -15.39
CA THR A 713 13.93 33.37 -16.11
C THR A 713 13.04 32.20 -16.51
N GLU A 714 13.60 31.16 -17.14
CA GLU A 714 12.80 30.01 -17.61
C GLU A 714 12.18 29.25 -16.43
N PHE A 715 12.93 29.09 -15.33
CA PHE A 715 12.42 28.47 -14.10
C PHE A 715 11.23 29.27 -13.52
N PHE A 716 11.35 30.59 -13.44
CA PHE A 716 10.25 31.44 -12.98
C PHE A 716 9.02 31.33 -13.90
N LEU A 717 9.22 31.30 -15.23
CA LEU A 717 8.14 31.10 -16.20
C LEU A 717 7.45 29.74 -16.04
N GLU A 718 8.18 28.66 -15.74
CA GLU A 718 7.57 27.36 -15.43
C GLU A 718 6.70 27.44 -14.16
N GLU A 719 7.13 28.18 -13.12
CA GLU A 719 6.32 28.39 -11.91
C GLU A 719 5.09 29.27 -12.18
N VAL A 720 5.19 30.29 -13.03
CA VAL A 720 4.04 31.07 -13.52
C VAL A 720 3.08 30.17 -14.28
N ALA A 721 3.57 29.30 -15.16
CA ALA A 721 2.72 28.35 -15.88
C ALA A 721 2.01 27.36 -14.94
N ALA A 722 2.69 26.91 -13.88
CA ALA A 722 2.17 25.94 -12.93
C ALA A 722 1.19 26.54 -11.91
N LYS A 723 1.47 27.75 -11.38
CA LYS A 723 0.77 28.37 -10.24
C LYS A 723 0.16 29.76 -10.52
N GLY A 724 0.50 30.41 -11.63
CA GLY A 724 0.04 31.76 -11.97
C GLY A 724 -1.40 31.83 -12.48
N ARG A 725 -1.96 33.05 -12.43
CA ARG A 725 -3.34 33.39 -12.82
C ARG A 725 -3.40 34.22 -14.12
N PRO A 726 -4.58 34.40 -14.74
CA PRO A 726 -4.75 35.16 -15.98
C PRO A 726 -4.25 36.63 -15.93
N GLU A 727 -4.08 37.23 -14.76
CA GLU A 727 -3.48 38.55 -14.57
C GLU A 727 -2.04 38.63 -15.11
N TRP A 728 -1.37 37.49 -15.28
CA TRP A 728 -0.04 37.41 -15.92
C TRP A 728 -0.07 37.62 -17.44
N LEU A 729 -1.22 37.47 -18.11
CA LEU A 729 -1.33 37.60 -19.56
C LEU A 729 -0.81 38.94 -20.13
N PRO A 730 -1.23 40.12 -19.63
CA PRO A 730 -0.70 41.39 -20.11
C PRO A 730 0.80 41.56 -19.80
N ILE A 731 1.27 41.02 -18.66
CA ILE A 731 2.68 41.10 -18.24
C ILE A 731 3.55 40.27 -19.19
N LEU A 732 3.17 39.03 -19.47
CA LEU A 732 3.87 38.14 -20.41
C LEU A 732 3.95 38.74 -21.82
N GLN A 733 2.85 39.36 -22.28
CA GLN A 733 2.82 40.04 -23.57
C GLN A 733 3.83 41.20 -23.60
N LYS A 734 3.84 42.05 -22.57
CA LYS A 734 4.77 43.17 -22.47
C LYS A 734 6.23 42.69 -22.43
N LEU A 735 6.55 41.70 -21.60
CA LEU A 735 7.90 41.13 -21.50
C LEU A 735 8.40 40.56 -22.84
N ALA A 736 7.51 39.97 -23.63
CA ALA A 736 7.86 39.48 -24.97
C ALA A 736 8.08 40.62 -25.97
N ILE A 737 7.24 41.67 -25.95
CA ILE A 737 7.39 42.87 -26.79
C ILE A 737 8.70 43.59 -26.47
N ASP A 738 9.05 43.69 -25.18
CA ASP A 738 10.27 44.34 -24.70
C ASP A 738 11.54 43.48 -24.96
N GLY A 739 11.39 42.29 -25.56
CA GLY A 739 12.50 41.38 -25.88
C GLY A 739 13.15 40.72 -24.67
N LYS A 740 12.52 40.81 -23.48
CA LYS A 740 13.02 40.24 -22.23
C LYS A 740 12.85 38.72 -22.17
N ILE A 741 11.82 38.20 -22.83
CA ILE A 741 11.58 36.77 -23.04
C ILE A 741 11.20 36.50 -24.50
N GLY A 742 11.47 35.30 -24.99
CA GLY A 742 11.04 34.92 -26.34
C GLY A 742 9.52 34.75 -26.42
N PHE A 743 8.92 35.16 -27.55
CA PHE A 743 7.48 35.01 -27.80
C PHE A 743 7.00 33.56 -27.63
N VAL A 744 7.80 32.56 -27.99
CA VAL A 744 7.43 31.14 -27.85
C VAL A 744 7.28 30.74 -26.37
N SER A 745 8.21 31.13 -25.49
CA SER A 745 8.10 30.88 -24.04
C SER A 745 6.93 31.65 -23.43
N ALA A 746 6.75 32.92 -23.81
CA ALA A 746 5.62 33.72 -23.35
C ALA A 746 4.28 33.08 -23.73
N CYS A 747 4.15 32.61 -24.98
CA CYS A 747 2.96 31.93 -25.48
C CYS A 747 2.66 30.63 -24.72
N SER A 748 3.67 29.78 -24.48
CA SER A 748 3.45 28.52 -23.76
C SER A 748 2.96 28.74 -22.32
N VAL A 749 3.51 29.73 -21.63
CA VAL A 749 3.06 30.11 -20.28
C VAL A 749 1.66 30.71 -20.34
N ALA A 750 1.40 31.62 -21.28
CA ALA A 750 0.10 32.25 -21.47
C ALA A 750 -1.02 31.23 -21.74
N LEU A 751 -0.74 30.18 -22.51
CA LEU A 751 -1.67 29.08 -22.78
C LEU A 751 -1.94 28.21 -21.55
N ALA A 752 -0.96 28.06 -20.65
CA ALA A 752 -1.12 27.30 -19.41
C ALA A 752 -1.93 28.07 -18.35
N VAL A 753 -1.80 29.41 -18.30
CA VAL A 753 -2.54 30.25 -17.35
C VAL A 753 -3.93 30.69 -17.82
N SER A 754 -4.25 30.50 -19.09
CA SER A 754 -5.54 30.88 -19.68
C SER A 754 -6.32 29.67 -20.21
N PRO A 755 -7.63 29.56 -19.92
CA PRO A 755 -8.47 28.50 -20.49
C PRO A 755 -8.77 28.69 -21.99
N THR A 756 -8.54 29.89 -22.51
CA THR A 756 -8.72 30.24 -23.93
C THR A 756 -7.41 30.70 -24.56
N ILE A 757 -7.32 30.72 -25.90
CA ILE A 757 -6.15 31.22 -26.62
C ILE A 757 -6.14 32.76 -26.59
N PRO A 758 -5.16 33.43 -25.96
CA PRO A 758 -5.08 34.89 -25.95
C PRO A 758 -4.84 35.45 -27.36
N ARG A 759 -5.40 36.62 -27.67
CA ARG A 759 -5.37 37.19 -29.03
C ARG A 759 -3.94 37.37 -29.57
N TRP A 760 -3.02 37.85 -28.74
CA TRP A 760 -1.62 38.08 -29.14
C TRP A 760 -0.82 36.80 -29.34
N VAL A 761 -1.29 35.66 -28.79
CA VAL A 761 -0.64 34.35 -28.98
C VAL A 761 -0.90 33.79 -30.38
N LEU A 762 -2.01 34.17 -31.03
CA LEU A 762 -2.44 33.61 -32.31
C LEU A 762 -1.37 33.73 -33.41
N GLU A 763 -0.63 34.83 -33.45
CA GLU A 763 0.41 35.09 -34.46
C GLU A 763 1.66 34.21 -34.28
N HIS A 764 1.88 33.68 -33.08
CA HIS A 764 3.04 32.85 -32.74
C HIS A 764 2.70 31.38 -32.51
N LEU A 765 1.41 31.04 -32.57
CA LEU A 765 0.91 29.73 -32.18
C LEU A 765 1.42 28.61 -33.11
N GLU A 766 1.44 28.86 -34.43
CA GLU A 766 1.98 27.89 -35.39
C GLU A 766 3.47 27.63 -35.13
N THR A 767 4.25 28.68 -34.84
CA THR A 767 5.67 28.55 -34.49
C THR A 767 5.87 27.70 -33.23
N LEU A 768 5.08 27.94 -32.17
CA LEU A 768 5.14 27.15 -30.94
C LEU A 768 4.84 25.67 -31.20
N ILE A 769 3.73 25.38 -31.89
CA ILE A 769 3.27 24.01 -32.15
C ILE A 769 4.25 23.25 -33.05
N VAL A 770 4.79 23.91 -34.08
CA VAL A 770 5.62 23.26 -35.11
C VAL A 770 7.08 23.13 -34.69
N GLN A 771 7.62 24.13 -34.00
CA GLN A 771 9.05 24.17 -33.67
C GLN A 771 9.36 23.75 -32.23
N GLN A 772 8.46 24.03 -31.28
CA GLN A 772 8.70 23.75 -29.85
C GLN A 772 7.50 23.08 -29.14
N PRO A 773 6.92 21.99 -29.69
CA PRO A 773 5.72 21.37 -29.14
C PRO A 773 5.91 20.86 -27.70
N TRP A 774 7.13 20.50 -27.29
CA TRP A 774 7.40 20.07 -25.92
C TRP A 774 7.12 21.14 -24.87
N LYS A 775 7.00 22.43 -25.24
CA LYS A 775 6.58 23.49 -24.32
C LYS A 775 5.09 23.44 -23.99
N LEU A 776 4.27 22.69 -24.75
CA LEU A 776 2.87 22.44 -24.43
C LEU A 776 2.71 21.57 -23.17
N ARG A 777 3.76 20.86 -22.73
CA ARG A 777 3.80 20.15 -21.43
C ARG A 777 3.42 21.02 -20.24
N LEU A 778 3.63 22.33 -20.34
CA LEU A 778 3.26 23.29 -19.28
C LEU A 778 1.74 23.37 -19.12
N CYS A 779 0.98 23.19 -20.21
CA CYS A 779 -0.48 23.17 -20.20
C CYS A 779 -1.04 21.83 -19.71
N GLU A 780 -0.35 20.72 -19.98
CA GLU A 780 -0.76 19.36 -19.58
C GLU A 780 -0.88 19.24 -18.05
N LYS A 781 0.05 19.85 -17.30
CA LYS A 781 0.01 19.86 -15.82
C LYS A 781 -1.30 20.40 -15.26
N ARG A 782 -1.94 21.32 -15.98
CA ARG A 782 -3.21 21.96 -15.59
C ARG A 782 -4.41 21.38 -16.34
N LYS A 783 -4.19 20.45 -17.28
CA LYS A 783 -5.21 19.92 -18.21
C LYS A 783 -6.05 21.04 -18.84
N SER A 784 -5.40 22.15 -19.16
CA SER A 784 -6.07 23.40 -19.57
C SER A 784 -6.04 23.60 -21.08
N ASN A 785 -6.93 24.46 -21.57
CA ASN A 785 -6.99 24.93 -22.95
C ASN A 785 -7.51 23.91 -23.98
N VAL A 786 -8.74 23.42 -23.74
CA VAL A 786 -9.48 22.57 -24.68
C VAL A 786 -9.65 23.24 -26.05
N VAL A 787 -9.71 24.58 -26.10
CA VAL A 787 -9.80 25.34 -27.36
C VAL A 787 -8.56 25.12 -28.23
N LEU A 788 -7.37 25.16 -27.63
CA LEU A 788 -6.12 24.81 -28.30
C LEU A 788 -6.11 23.34 -28.74
N ALA A 789 -6.58 22.42 -27.88
CA ALA A 789 -6.68 21.01 -28.24
C ALA A 789 -7.59 20.81 -29.47
N LYS A 790 -8.73 21.51 -29.56
CA LYS A 790 -9.60 21.47 -30.75
C LYS A 790 -8.92 22.03 -31.99
N LEU A 791 -8.12 23.09 -31.86
CA LEU A 791 -7.36 23.65 -32.98
C LEU A 791 -6.30 22.66 -33.49
N ILE A 792 -5.54 22.05 -32.57
CA ILE A 792 -4.54 21.03 -32.91
C ILE A 792 -5.23 19.83 -33.55
N ALA A 793 -6.36 19.37 -33.01
CA ALA A 793 -7.15 18.27 -33.58
C ALA A 793 -7.56 18.52 -35.04
N ARG A 794 -8.11 19.72 -35.36
CA ARG A 794 -8.53 20.09 -36.72
C ARG A 794 -7.40 20.17 -37.74
N HIS A 795 -6.17 20.40 -37.28
CA HIS A 795 -5.02 20.66 -38.14
C HIS A 795 -3.85 19.74 -37.80
N TYR A 796 -4.13 18.57 -37.21
CA TYR A 796 -3.12 17.68 -36.64
C TYR A 796 -2.09 17.27 -37.70
N GLU A 797 -2.54 16.80 -38.86
CA GLU A 797 -1.65 16.40 -39.95
C GLU A 797 -0.86 17.58 -40.52
N LYS A 798 -1.48 18.76 -40.65
CA LYS A 798 -0.78 19.97 -41.10
C LYS A 798 0.38 20.31 -40.15
N PHE A 799 0.13 20.33 -38.84
CA PHE A 799 1.15 20.65 -37.85
C PHE A 799 2.25 19.60 -37.82
N LEU A 800 1.89 18.32 -37.90
CA LEU A 800 2.85 17.22 -37.95
C LEU A 800 3.71 17.27 -39.23
N ALA A 801 3.13 17.64 -40.37
CA ALA A 801 3.83 17.76 -41.64
C ALA A 801 4.88 18.89 -41.63
N LEU A 802 4.58 19.99 -40.93
CA LEU A 802 5.47 21.15 -40.79
C LEU A 802 6.54 20.97 -39.70
N ALA A 803 6.34 20.03 -38.77
CA ALA A 803 7.21 19.85 -37.60
C ALA A 803 8.64 19.45 -37.97
N GLN A 804 9.62 19.98 -37.23
CA GLN A 804 11.04 19.67 -37.44
C GLN A 804 11.36 18.18 -37.24
N SER A 805 10.76 17.56 -36.21
CA SER A 805 10.83 16.13 -35.95
C SER A 805 9.42 15.56 -35.82
N LYS A 806 8.98 14.81 -36.84
CA LYS A 806 7.62 14.24 -36.87
C LYS A 806 7.36 13.31 -35.68
N TYR A 807 8.32 12.46 -35.33
CA TYR A 807 8.14 11.51 -34.22
C TYR A 807 7.99 12.21 -32.88
N SER A 808 8.98 13.01 -32.48
CA SER A 808 8.95 13.72 -31.19
C SER A 808 7.74 14.64 -31.10
N SER A 809 7.46 15.41 -32.16
CA SER A 809 6.33 16.33 -32.18
C SER A 809 4.99 15.60 -32.14
N GLY A 810 4.85 14.47 -32.84
CA GLY A 810 3.64 13.64 -32.78
C GLY A 810 3.35 13.12 -31.37
N PHE A 811 4.38 12.65 -30.64
CA PHE A 811 4.20 12.26 -29.24
C PHE A 811 3.79 13.44 -28.37
N GLN A 812 4.46 14.59 -28.47
CA GLN A 812 4.13 15.77 -27.67
C GLN A 812 2.71 16.31 -27.96
N LEU A 813 2.29 16.35 -29.23
CA LEU A 813 0.94 16.77 -29.61
C LEU A 813 -0.11 15.74 -29.19
N GLY A 814 0.21 14.45 -29.30
CA GLY A 814 -0.66 13.37 -28.84
C GLY A 814 -0.87 13.39 -27.33
N ASP A 815 0.20 13.60 -26.56
CA ASP A 815 0.16 13.73 -25.10
C ASP A 815 -0.67 14.93 -24.66
N PHE A 816 -0.47 16.07 -25.31
CA PHE A 816 -1.29 17.25 -25.10
C PHE A 816 -2.78 17.01 -25.43
N LEU A 817 -3.09 16.36 -26.56
CA LEU A 817 -4.48 16.03 -26.93
C LEU A 817 -5.13 15.06 -25.94
N ALA A 818 -4.38 14.06 -25.47
CA ALA A 818 -4.89 13.11 -24.48
C ALA A 818 -5.17 13.79 -23.13
N ALA A 819 -4.26 14.67 -22.68
CA ALA A 819 -4.34 15.37 -21.39
C ALA A 819 -5.37 16.52 -21.37
N CYS A 820 -5.40 17.35 -22.42
CA CYS A 820 -6.18 18.60 -22.47
C CYS A 820 -7.40 18.54 -23.41
N GLY A 821 -7.51 17.52 -24.26
CA GLY A 821 -8.63 17.37 -25.21
C GLY A 821 -9.87 16.73 -24.59
N ASP A 822 -11.05 17.24 -24.97
CA ASP A 822 -12.35 16.63 -24.69
C ASP A 822 -12.74 15.65 -25.80
N ASP A 823 -13.89 14.98 -25.64
CA ASP A 823 -14.42 14.04 -26.65
C ASP A 823 -14.60 14.69 -28.02
N SER A 824 -14.95 15.98 -28.07
CA SER A 824 -15.13 16.67 -29.35
C SER A 824 -13.82 16.87 -30.13
N CYS A 825 -12.66 16.88 -29.46
CA CYS A 825 -11.37 16.85 -30.15
C CYS A 825 -11.18 15.53 -30.91
N PHE A 826 -11.53 14.41 -30.27
CA PHE A 826 -11.38 13.08 -30.85
C PHE A 826 -12.45 12.80 -31.91
N GLU A 827 -13.63 13.41 -31.83
CA GLU A 827 -14.61 13.42 -32.94
C GLU A 827 -14.04 14.06 -34.21
N LEU A 828 -13.36 15.21 -34.07
CA LEU A 828 -12.74 15.91 -35.20
C LEU A 828 -11.63 15.06 -35.82
N LEU A 829 -10.78 14.48 -34.97
CA LEU A 829 -9.72 13.58 -35.41
C LEU A 829 -10.27 12.34 -36.10
N LEU A 830 -11.35 11.74 -35.58
CA LEU A 830 -11.99 10.56 -36.15
C LEU A 830 -12.52 10.84 -37.56
N LYS A 831 -13.14 12.00 -37.75
CA LYS A 831 -13.67 12.44 -39.05
C LYS A 831 -12.57 12.54 -40.12
N ASP A 832 -11.42 13.10 -39.75
CA ASP A 832 -10.32 13.33 -40.67
C ASP A 832 -9.39 12.11 -40.82
N TYR A 833 -9.47 11.16 -39.88
CA TYR A 833 -8.59 9.99 -39.77
C TYR A 833 -8.40 9.19 -41.07
N PRO A 834 -9.45 8.84 -41.84
CA PRO A 834 -9.28 8.04 -43.06
C PRO A 834 -8.45 8.75 -44.15
N ALA A 835 -8.41 10.09 -44.11
CA ALA A 835 -7.67 10.91 -45.07
C ALA A 835 -6.22 11.18 -44.61
N MET A 836 -5.88 10.88 -43.35
CA MET A 836 -4.54 11.09 -42.81
C MET A 836 -3.54 10.07 -43.35
N SER A 837 -2.29 10.49 -43.50
CA SER A 837 -1.17 9.58 -43.81
C SER A 837 -0.96 8.51 -42.72
N ASP A 838 -0.48 7.33 -43.12
CA ASP A 838 -0.18 6.20 -42.21
C ASP A 838 0.68 6.62 -41.01
N LYS A 839 1.62 7.54 -41.23
CA LYS A 839 2.50 8.05 -40.18
C LYS A 839 1.74 8.89 -39.15
N ALA A 840 0.80 9.72 -39.59
CA ALA A 840 -0.04 10.52 -38.71
C ALA A 840 -1.00 9.63 -37.92
N GLN A 841 -1.61 8.64 -38.58
CA GLN A 841 -2.46 7.63 -37.94
C GLN A 841 -1.70 6.86 -36.85
N GLU A 842 -0.48 6.40 -37.13
CA GLU A 842 0.38 5.67 -36.19
C GLU A 842 0.68 6.49 -34.93
N LEU A 843 1.11 7.74 -35.09
CA LEU A 843 1.43 8.62 -33.97
C LEU A 843 0.19 9.00 -33.16
N LEU A 844 -0.94 9.25 -33.84
CA LEU A 844 -2.20 9.55 -33.18
C LEU A 844 -2.73 8.35 -32.38
N GLY A 845 -2.47 7.12 -32.84
CA GLY A 845 -2.88 5.92 -32.13
C GLY A 845 -2.36 5.81 -30.70
N PHE A 846 -1.17 6.35 -30.39
CA PHE A 846 -0.66 6.44 -29.02
C PHE A 846 -1.47 7.41 -28.13
N ALA A 847 -2.09 8.45 -28.71
CA ALA A 847 -2.97 9.35 -27.97
C ALA A 847 -4.36 8.72 -27.77
N ILE A 848 -4.86 8.02 -28.78
CA ILE A 848 -6.16 7.31 -28.73
C ILE A 848 -6.12 6.19 -27.69
N SER A 849 -5.02 5.43 -27.60
CA SER A 849 -4.89 4.36 -26.59
C SER A 849 -4.99 4.90 -25.16
N LYS A 850 -4.51 6.12 -24.90
CA LYS A 850 -4.65 6.82 -23.61
C LYS A 850 -6.08 7.26 -23.28
N LYS A 851 -6.99 7.36 -24.28
CA LYS A 851 -8.40 7.71 -24.06
C LYS A 851 -9.28 6.50 -23.71
N GLY A 852 -8.84 5.29 -24.02
CA GLY A 852 -9.52 4.05 -23.63
C GLY A 852 -10.42 3.43 -24.71
N GLU A 853 -11.08 2.34 -24.34
CA GLU A 853 -11.77 1.40 -25.25
C GLU A 853 -12.82 2.04 -26.18
N PRO A 854 -13.69 2.99 -25.75
CA PRO A 854 -14.71 3.57 -26.62
C PRO A 854 -14.13 4.39 -27.79
N TRP A 855 -12.95 4.97 -27.61
CA TRP A 855 -12.28 5.69 -28.69
C TRP A 855 -11.49 4.73 -29.59
N ILE A 856 -10.88 3.69 -29.01
CA ILE A 856 -10.19 2.64 -29.78
C ILE A 856 -11.13 1.99 -30.79
N SER A 857 -12.34 1.57 -30.39
CA SER A 857 -13.35 0.95 -31.30
C SER A 857 -13.64 1.85 -32.50
N ARG A 858 -13.97 3.10 -32.24
CA ARG A 858 -14.43 4.05 -33.26
C ARG A 858 -13.39 4.32 -34.33
N PHE A 859 -12.12 4.41 -33.94
CA PHE A 859 -11.01 4.57 -34.88
C PHE A 859 -10.69 3.26 -35.62
N GLN A 860 -10.78 2.10 -34.97
CA GLN A 860 -10.62 0.79 -35.63
C GLN A 860 -11.70 0.52 -36.69
N LEU A 861 -12.89 1.11 -36.55
CA LEU A 861 -13.98 1.03 -37.55
C LEU A 861 -13.70 1.81 -38.84
N GLN A 862 -12.73 2.75 -38.84
CA GLN A 862 -12.43 3.57 -40.02
C GLN A 862 -11.60 2.83 -41.09
N GLY A 863 -10.99 1.70 -40.76
CA GLY A 863 -10.13 0.98 -41.68
C GLY A 863 -9.15 0.05 -40.96
N LYS A 864 -8.03 -0.27 -41.62
CA LYS A 864 -6.96 -1.07 -41.01
C LYS A 864 -6.24 -0.22 -39.95
N PRO A 865 -6.25 -0.59 -38.66
CA PRO A 865 -5.65 0.22 -37.63
C PRO A 865 -4.12 0.20 -37.71
N PRO A 866 -3.45 1.29 -37.32
CA PRO A 866 -2.00 1.34 -37.14
C PRO A 866 -1.53 0.37 -36.05
N HIS A 867 -0.23 0.10 -36.00
CA HIS A 867 0.37 -0.82 -35.03
C HIS A 867 0.05 -0.38 -33.59
N SER A 868 0.12 0.92 -33.30
CA SER A 868 -0.24 1.52 -32.00
C SER A 868 -1.66 1.22 -31.52
N LEU A 869 -2.61 0.91 -32.42
CA LEU A 869 -3.98 0.52 -32.09
C LEU A 869 -4.30 -0.96 -32.36
N LYS A 870 -3.36 -1.71 -32.93
CA LYS A 870 -3.57 -3.11 -33.32
C LYS A 870 -3.92 -3.98 -32.12
N HIS A 871 -3.43 -3.68 -30.91
CA HIS A 871 -3.65 -4.47 -29.70
C HIS A 871 -4.83 -4.02 -28.82
N GLY A 872 -5.46 -2.88 -29.15
CA GLY A 872 -6.64 -2.40 -28.44
C GLY A 872 -7.84 -3.32 -28.63
N THR A 873 -8.60 -3.55 -27.57
CA THR A 873 -9.87 -4.30 -27.58
C THR A 873 -11.00 -3.36 -27.20
N SER A 874 -12.18 -3.56 -27.79
CA SER A 874 -13.39 -2.87 -27.37
C SER A 874 -14.60 -3.76 -27.62
N ALA A 875 -15.43 -3.91 -26.59
CA ALA A 875 -16.66 -4.67 -26.68
C ALA A 875 -17.74 -3.96 -27.51
N GLU A 876 -17.55 -2.70 -27.93
CA GLU A 876 -18.55 -1.94 -28.70
C GLU A 876 -18.69 -2.39 -30.16
N ILE A 877 -17.68 -3.08 -30.71
CA ILE A 877 -17.74 -3.60 -32.08
C ILE A 877 -18.67 -4.82 -32.09
N ASP A 878 -19.67 -4.80 -32.97
CA ASP A 878 -20.63 -5.91 -33.10
C ASP A 878 -20.05 -7.13 -33.81
N ASP A 879 -20.70 -8.27 -33.61
CA ASP A 879 -20.25 -9.56 -34.16
C ASP A 879 -20.25 -9.56 -35.69
N ALA A 880 -21.23 -8.89 -36.32
CA ALA A 880 -21.35 -8.83 -37.77
C ALA A 880 -20.13 -8.15 -38.40
N THR A 881 -19.69 -7.04 -37.82
CA THR A 881 -18.48 -6.31 -38.21
C THR A 881 -17.24 -7.16 -37.99
N ALA A 882 -17.15 -7.86 -36.85
CA ALA A 882 -16.02 -8.73 -36.56
C ALA A 882 -15.90 -9.90 -37.56
N TYR A 883 -17.01 -10.54 -37.94
CA TYR A 883 -17.01 -11.55 -39.00
C TYR A 883 -16.65 -10.97 -40.37
N GLN A 884 -17.11 -9.75 -40.67
CA GLN A 884 -16.72 -9.05 -41.89
C GLN A 884 -15.20 -8.82 -41.93
N TRP A 885 -14.58 -8.41 -40.82
CA TRP A 885 -13.13 -8.25 -40.72
C TRP A 885 -12.38 -9.56 -40.97
N ILE A 886 -12.82 -10.67 -40.37
CA ILE A 886 -12.25 -12.00 -40.63
C ILE A 886 -12.31 -12.31 -42.14
N SER A 887 -13.48 -12.13 -42.76
CA SER A 887 -13.64 -12.38 -44.21
C SER A 887 -12.80 -11.46 -45.11
N ALA A 888 -12.41 -10.29 -44.61
CA ALA A 888 -11.57 -9.31 -45.30
C ALA A 888 -10.07 -9.47 -45.01
N GLY A 889 -9.65 -10.55 -44.34
CA GLY A 889 -8.25 -10.83 -44.00
C GLY A 889 -7.71 -10.06 -42.77
N ARG A 890 -8.60 -9.49 -41.95
CA ARG A 890 -8.30 -8.86 -40.65
C ARG A 890 -8.68 -9.81 -39.51
N GLU A 891 -8.10 -11.01 -39.55
CA GLU A 891 -8.47 -12.10 -38.66
C GLU A 891 -8.11 -11.83 -37.20
N ASP A 892 -6.94 -11.23 -36.92
CA ASP A 892 -6.50 -10.88 -35.57
C ASP A 892 -7.52 -9.99 -34.86
N GLU A 893 -7.99 -8.93 -35.54
CA GLU A 893 -8.92 -7.97 -34.97
C GLU A 893 -10.32 -8.58 -34.80
N GLY A 894 -10.81 -9.30 -35.81
CA GLY A 894 -12.14 -9.89 -35.77
C GLY A 894 -12.26 -10.98 -34.72
N TRP A 895 -11.30 -11.92 -34.64
CA TRP A 895 -11.31 -12.96 -33.60
C TRP A 895 -11.19 -12.38 -32.21
N ARG A 896 -10.38 -11.33 -32.04
CA ARG A 896 -10.25 -10.68 -30.73
C ARG A 896 -11.56 -10.08 -30.24
N VAL A 897 -12.28 -9.36 -31.09
CA VAL A 897 -13.61 -8.81 -30.73
C VAL A 897 -14.56 -9.94 -30.34
N LEU A 898 -14.66 -10.98 -31.18
CA LEU A 898 -15.56 -12.10 -30.94
C LEU A 898 -15.23 -12.81 -29.61
N VAL A 899 -13.97 -13.16 -29.39
CA VAL A 899 -13.53 -13.87 -28.18
C VAL A 899 -13.69 -13.01 -26.92
N SER A 900 -13.35 -11.71 -26.98
CA SER A 900 -13.56 -10.80 -25.85
C SER A 900 -15.04 -10.65 -25.47
N ARG A 901 -15.97 -10.69 -26.43
CA ARG A 901 -17.42 -10.54 -26.19
C ARG A 901 -18.08 -11.81 -25.67
N HIS A 902 -17.71 -12.96 -26.23
CA HIS A 902 -18.49 -14.20 -26.07
C HIS A 902 -17.75 -15.29 -25.32
N GLY A 903 -16.43 -15.18 -25.20
CA GLY A 903 -15.55 -16.12 -24.51
C GLY A 903 -15.85 -17.59 -24.85
N ALA A 904 -16.16 -18.38 -23.82
CA ALA A 904 -16.42 -19.82 -23.94
C ALA A 904 -17.62 -20.20 -24.83
N SER A 905 -18.57 -19.30 -25.10
CA SER A 905 -19.73 -19.64 -25.94
C SER A 905 -19.37 -19.79 -27.43
N LEU A 906 -18.22 -19.25 -27.87
CA LEU A 906 -17.72 -19.38 -29.23
C LEU A 906 -16.94 -20.68 -29.51
N MET A 907 -16.75 -21.54 -28.51
CA MET A 907 -15.87 -22.73 -28.64
C MET A 907 -16.17 -23.61 -29.86
N PRO A 908 -17.44 -23.92 -30.22
CA PRO A 908 -17.71 -24.71 -31.43
C PRO A 908 -17.21 -24.06 -32.72
N GLN A 909 -17.25 -22.72 -32.80
CA GLN A 909 -16.78 -21.97 -33.95
C GLN A 909 -15.26 -21.86 -33.97
N ILE A 910 -14.65 -21.66 -32.80
CA ILE A 910 -13.19 -21.62 -32.64
C ILE A 910 -12.60 -22.96 -33.08
N ILE A 911 -13.13 -24.09 -32.58
CA ILE A 911 -12.67 -25.43 -32.96
C ILE A 911 -12.79 -25.66 -34.48
N LYS A 912 -13.86 -25.15 -35.10
CA LYS A 912 -14.07 -25.22 -36.56
C LYS A 912 -13.09 -24.36 -37.35
N ALA A 913 -12.67 -23.22 -36.79
CA ALA A 913 -11.73 -22.30 -37.41
C ALA A 913 -10.26 -22.75 -37.27
N LEU A 914 -9.97 -23.63 -36.31
CA LEU A 914 -8.62 -24.18 -36.16
C LEU A 914 -8.22 -25.01 -37.39
N PRO A 915 -6.96 -24.90 -37.85
CA PRO A 915 -6.45 -25.73 -38.92
C PRO A 915 -6.45 -27.21 -38.50
N SER A 916 -6.53 -28.11 -39.49
CA SER A 916 -6.53 -29.55 -39.23
C SER A 916 -5.21 -30.06 -38.62
N ASN A 917 -4.12 -29.32 -38.80
CA ASN A 917 -2.82 -29.54 -38.17
C ASN A 917 -2.05 -28.20 -38.11
N PHE A 918 -1.12 -28.04 -37.16
CA PHE A 918 -0.33 -26.82 -37.01
C PHE A 918 1.05 -26.85 -37.69
N ALA A 919 1.37 -27.90 -38.47
CA ALA A 919 2.69 -28.04 -39.08
C ALA A 919 2.91 -26.98 -40.18
N GLY A 920 4.02 -26.26 -40.11
CA GLY A 920 4.40 -25.23 -41.10
C GLY A 920 3.50 -23.97 -41.11
N ILE A 921 2.62 -23.80 -40.12
CA ILE A 921 1.79 -22.59 -39.99
C ILE A 921 2.55 -21.54 -39.19
N ASP A 922 2.67 -20.32 -39.72
CA ASP A 922 3.40 -19.23 -39.06
C ASP A 922 2.63 -18.63 -37.87
N HIS A 923 1.33 -18.38 -38.04
CA HIS A 923 0.49 -17.60 -37.11
C HIS A 923 -0.96 -18.12 -37.14
N VAL A 924 -1.58 -18.25 -35.97
CA VAL A 924 -2.95 -18.74 -35.79
C VAL A 924 -3.77 -17.68 -35.03
N PRO A 925 -4.38 -16.71 -35.73
CA PRO A 925 -5.06 -15.55 -35.13
C PRO A 925 -6.09 -15.91 -34.05
N VAL A 926 -6.85 -16.97 -34.27
CA VAL A 926 -7.88 -17.42 -33.33
C VAL A 926 -7.29 -17.87 -32.00
N LEU A 927 -6.10 -18.49 -31.98
CA LEU A 927 -5.45 -18.91 -30.74
C LEU A 927 -4.87 -17.71 -29.97
N ASP A 928 -4.21 -16.76 -30.65
CA ASP A 928 -3.70 -15.52 -30.02
C ASP A 928 -4.81 -14.71 -29.34
N SER A 929 -6.03 -14.78 -29.88
CA SER A 929 -7.20 -14.10 -29.32
C SER A 929 -7.75 -14.72 -28.02
N LEU A 930 -7.41 -15.98 -27.69
CA LEU A 930 -7.95 -16.68 -26.53
C LEU A 930 -7.50 -16.11 -25.19
N ARG A 931 -6.35 -15.41 -25.15
CA ARG A 931 -5.85 -14.74 -23.94
C ARG A 931 -6.81 -13.67 -23.40
N TYR A 932 -7.75 -13.20 -24.20
CA TYR A 932 -8.76 -12.20 -23.81
C TYR A 932 -10.05 -12.81 -23.27
N SER A 933 -10.16 -14.14 -23.17
CA SER A 933 -11.31 -14.84 -22.57
C SER A 933 -10.98 -15.38 -21.19
N SER A 934 -11.97 -15.37 -20.30
CA SER A 934 -11.96 -16.14 -19.06
C SER A 934 -12.77 -17.43 -19.22
N ASN A 935 -12.49 -18.46 -18.40
CA ASN A 935 -13.26 -19.71 -18.31
C ASN A 935 -13.30 -20.58 -19.59
N LEU A 936 -12.15 -20.81 -20.23
CA LEU A 936 -12.05 -21.74 -21.36
C LEU A 936 -12.21 -23.21 -20.92
N PRO A 937 -12.89 -24.08 -21.70
CA PRO A 937 -13.13 -25.47 -21.31
C PRO A 937 -11.88 -26.36 -21.45
N SER A 938 -11.74 -27.33 -20.55
CA SER A 938 -10.62 -28.30 -20.58
C SER A 938 -10.55 -29.14 -21.85
N SER A 939 -11.67 -29.31 -22.56
CA SER A 939 -11.71 -30.02 -23.86
C SER A 939 -10.86 -29.34 -24.94
N LEU A 940 -10.65 -28.02 -24.85
CA LEU A 940 -9.82 -27.27 -25.80
C LEU A 940 -8.36 -27.74 -25.79
N ILE A 941 -7.86 -28.17 -24.64
CA ILE A 941 -6.49 -28.68 -24.51
C ILE A 941 -6.29 -29.86 -25.46
N ASN A 942 -7.20 -30.84 -25.42
CA ASN A 942 -7.11 -32.03 -26.27
C ASN A 942 -7.24 -31.65 -27.75
N GLU A 943 -8.15 -30.74 -28.10
CA GLU A 943 -8.30 -30.27 -29.48
C GLU A 943 -7.01 -29.64 -30.01
N ILE A 944 -6.31 -28.83 -29.21
CA ILE A 944 -5.03 -28.22 -29.61
C ILE A 944 -3.95 -29.31 -29.73
N LEU A 945 -3.81 -30.18 -28.72
CA LEU A 945 -2.78 -31.21 -28.70
C LEU A 945 -2.93 -32.22 -29.84
N ASP A 946 -4.16 -32.63 -30.18
CA ASP A 946 -4.45 -33.58 -31.27
C ASP A 946 -4.08 -33.02 -32.66
N ARG A 947 -3.93 -31.70 -32.78
CA ARG A 947 -3.55 -30.98 -34.01
C ARG A 947 -2.06 -30.62 -34.07
N PHE A 948 -1.28 -30.97 -33.05
CA PHE A 948 0.17 -30.77 -33.08
C PHE A 948 0.77 -31.51 -34.27
N GLY A 949 1.66 -30.83 -35.00
CA GLY A 949 2.37 -31.38 -36.15
C GLY A 949 3.82 -30.93 -36.16
N SER A 950 4.68 -31.55 -36.96
CA SER A 950 6.11 -31.21 -37.01
C SER A 950 6.55 -30.92 -38.45
N PRO A 951 7.36 -29.87 -38.71
CA PRO A 951 7.83 -28.87 -37.74
C PRO A 951 6.76 -27.80 -37.45
N MET A 952 6.66 -27.35 -36.20
CA MET A 952 5.91 -26.14 -35.85
C MET A 952 6.78 -24.90 -36.02
N MET A 953 6.19 -23.81 -36.52
CA MET A 953 6.87 -22.51 -36.50
C MET A 953 6.82 -21.90 -35.09
N PRO A 954 7.81 -21.06 -34.70
CA PRO A 954 7.92 -20.57 -33.33
C PRO A 954 6.69 -19.83 -32.81
N LYS A 955 6.07 -18.96 -33.63
CA LYS A 955 4.92 -18.15 -33.20
C LYS A 955 3.66 -19.00 -33.04
N ALA A 956 3.36 -19.90 -33.98
CA ALA A 956 2.26 -20.85 -33.80
C ALA A 956 2.41 -21.75 -32.56
N MET A 957 3.64 -22.15 -32.20
CA MET A 957 3.89 -22.91 -30.96
C MET A 957 3.59 -22.08 -29.71
N GLU A 958 4.04 -20.82 -29.68
CA GLU A 958 3.74 -19.89 -28.58
C GLU A 958 2.23 -19.69 -28.42
N GLU A 959 1.49 -19.49 -29.52
CA GLU A 959 0.03 -19.30 -29.47
C GLU A 959 -0.71 -20.55 -28.98
N CYS A 960 -0.23 -21.74 -29.35
CA CYS A 960 -0.75 -22.99 -28.79
C CYS A 960 -0.48 -23.07 -27.27
N MET A 961 0.71 -22.69 -26.82
CA MET A 961 1.05 -22.65 -25.40
C MET A 961 0.19 -21.64 -24.63
N ASP A 962 -0.01 -20.44 -25.17
CA ASP A 962 -0.86 -19.40 -24.59
C ASP A 962 -2.32 -19.84 -24.50
N ALA A 963 -2.84 -20.44 -25.57
CA ALA A 963 -4.20 -20.95 -25.61
C ALA A 963 -4.41 -22.10 -24.61
N ILE A 964 -3.47 -23.03 -24.51
CA ILE A 964 -3.51 -24.10 -23.49
C ILE A 964 -3.43 -23.49 -22.09
N ALA A 965 -2.49 -22.58 -21.83
CA ALA A 965 -2.33 -21.94 -20.52
C ALA A 965 -3.54 -21.08 -20.11
N SER A 966 -4.29 -20.55 -21.08
CA SER A 966 -5.53 -19.81 -20.86
C SER A 966 -6.67 -20.71 -20.35
N VAL A 967 -6.58 -22.03 -20.55
CA VAL A 967 -7.42 -23.01 -19.86
C VAL A 967 -6.94 -23.15 -18.43
N TYR A 968 -7.63 -22.48 -17.52
CA TYR A 968 -7.19 -22.31 -16.14
C TYR A 968 -8.07 -23.08 -15.14
N PRO A 969 -7.49 -23.81 -14.16
CA PRO A 969 -6.05 -23.90 -13.86
C PRO A 969 -5.29 -25.04 -14.57
N GLU A 970 -5.92 -25.86 -15.41
CA GLU A 970 -5.36 -27.15 -15.87
C GLU A 970 -4.25 -27.03 -16.93
N GLY A 971 -4.24 -25.96 -17.72
CA GLY A 971 -3.40 -25.80 -18.89
C GLY A 971 -1.90 -25.82 -18.64
N VAL A 972 -1.42 -25.03 -17.67
CA VAL A 972 0.00 -24.96 -17.32
C VAL A 972 0.53 -26.32 -16.82
N PRO A 973 -0.14 -27.04 -15.89
CA PRO A 973 0.21 -28.41 -15.55
C PRO A 973 0.35 -29.34 -16.77
N VAL A 974 -0.53 -29.24 -17.76
CA VAL A 974 -0.45 -30.05 -18.99
C VAL A 974 0.78 -29.71 -19.81
N LEU A 975 1.09 -28.42 -20.02
CA LEU A 975 2.30 -27.99 -20.73
C LEU A 975 3.58 -28.50 -20.05
N ILE A 976 3.65 -28.38 -18.72
CA ILE A 976 4.78 -28.88 -17.93
C ILE A 976 4.93 -30.39 -18.10
N ASN A 977 3.83 -31.14 -18.01
CA ASN A 977 3.84 -32.59 -18.15
C ASN A 977 4.22 -33.03 -19.58
N LEU A 978 3.84 -32.26 -20.59
CA LEU A 978 4.22 -32.47 -21.99
C LEU A 978 5.74 -32.32 -22.18
N VAL A 979 6.34 -31.26 -21.62
CA VAL A 979 7.79 -31.03 -21.69
C VAL A 979 8.54 -32.12 -20.91
N PHE A 980 8.05 -32.49 -19.74
CA PHE A 980 8.68 -33.52 -18.88
C PHE A 980 8.65 -34.92 -19.50
N ASN A 981 7.47 -35.42 -19.92
CA ASN A 981 7.33 -36.81 -20.37
C ASN A 981 7.75 -37.05 -21.81
N ASN A 982 7.44 -36.12 -22.71
CA ASN A 982 7.62 -36.36 -24.14
C ASN A 982 8.97 -35.88 -24.66
N GLY A 983 9.78 -35.25 -23.80
CA GLY A 983 11.06 -34.66 -24.20
C GLY A 983 10.93 -33.64 -25.31
N MET A 984 9.75 -33.01 -25.48
CA MET A 984 9.49 -31.96 -26.47
C MET A 984 10.71 -31.04 -26.52
N ALA A 985 11.43 -31.08 -27.65
CA ALA A 985 12.65 -30.32 -27.83
C ALA A 985 12.32 -28.85 -28.11
N LEU A 986 11.74 -28.18 -27.12
CA LEU A 986 11.48 -26.75 -27.17
C LEU A 986 12.82 -26.00 -27.12
N PRO A 987 13.04 -25.02 -28.02
CA PRO A 987 14.12 -24.04 -27.90
C PRO A 987 14.01 -23.25 -26.60
N GLY A 988 15.12 -22.63 -26.19
CA GLY A 988 15.20 -21.79 -25.00
C GLY A 988 14.13 -20.70 -24.95
N TYR A 989 13.78 -20.11 -26.10
CA TYR A 989 12.68 -19.14 -26.24
C TYR A 989 11.36 -19.63 -25.60
N HIS A 990 10.89 -20.83 -25.98
CA HIS A 990 9.64 -21.38 -25.48
C HIS A 990 9.74 -21.87 -24.04
N LEU A 991 10.92 -22.30 -23.58
CA LEU A 991 11.13 -22.62 -22.17
C LEU A 991 11.03 -21.37 -21.29
N ALA A 992 11.59 -20.25 -21.73
CA ALA A 992 11.44 -18.96 -21.06
C ALA A 992 9.97 -18.51 -21.04
N HIS A 993 9.27 -18.69 -22.16
CA HIS A 993 7.82 -18.41 -22.23
C HIS A 993 7.00 -19.30 -21.29
N LEU A 994 7.31 -20.60 -21.21
CA LEU A 994 6.66 -21.52 -20.26
C LEU A 994 6.89 -21.10 -18.80
N MET A 995 8.08 -20.60 -18.47
CA MET A 995 8.37 -20.07 -17.14
C MET A 995 7.50 -18.84 -16.83
N ASP A 996 7.37 -17.91 -17.79
CA ASP A 996 6.52 -16.73 -17.63
C ASP A 996 5.03 -17.12 -17.47
N LEU A 997 4.56 -18.11 -18.22
CA LEU A 997 3.20 -18.68 -18.06
C LEU A 997 3.01 -19.34 -16.69
N TYR A 998 4.01 -20.08 -16.20
CA TYR A 998 3.97 -20.68 -14.87
C TYR A 998 3.92 -19.62 -13.76
N GLU A 999 4.71 -18.55 -13.83
CA GLU A 999 4.70 -17.47 -12.83
C GLU A 999 3.33 -16.79 -12.76
N GLN A 1000 2.74 -16.48 -13.92
CA GLN A 1000 1.39 -15.91 -13.99
C GLN A 1000 0.36 -16.86 -13.40
N TRP A 1001 0.45 -18.15 -13.73
CA TRP A 1001 -0.42 -19.19 -13.18
C TRP A 1001 -0.24 -19.39 -11.68
N HIS A 1002 1.00 -19.37 -11.17
CA HIS A 1002 1.35 -19.49 -9.76
C HIS A 1002 0.79 -18.29 -8.97
N LYS A 1003 1.00 -17.06 -9.47
CA LYS A 1003 0.47 -15.84 -8.86
C LYS A 1003 -1.06 -15.83 -8.83
N LYS A 1004 -1.70 -16.34 -9.89
CA LYS A 1004 -3.17 -16.41 -10.00
C LYS A 1004 -3.79 -17.54 -9.16
N SER A 1005 -3.15 -18.70 -9.07
CA SER A 1005 -3.67 -19.89 -8.37
C SER A 1005 -3.26 -20.00 -6.91
N GLY A 1006 -2.14 -19.41 -6.51
CA GLY A 1006 -1.51 -19.66 -5.21
C GLY A 1006 -0.96 -21.09 -5.05
N LEU A 1007 -0.93 -21.89 -6.13
CA LEU A 1007 -0.43 -23.27 -6.13
C LEU A 1007 1.01 -23.31 -6.65
N SER A 1008 1.82 -24.21 -6.09
CA SER A 1008 3.18 -24.50 -6.58
C SER A 1008 3.23 -25.91 -7.15
N LEU A 1009 3.94 -26.10 -8.26
CA LEU A 1009 4.11 -27.39 -8.90
C LEU A 1009 5.51 -27.94 -8.67
N SER A 1010 5.60 -29.26 -8.49
CA SER A 1010 6.86 -30.00 -8.39
C SER A 1010 6.86 -31.20 -9.33
N ILE A 1011 8.03 -31.53 -9.84
CA ILE A 1011 8.30 -32.69 -10.68
C ILE A 1011 8.79 -33.84 -9.82
N ASN A 1012 8.12 -34.99 -9.90
CA ASN A 1012 8.55 -36.20 -9.20
C ASN A 1012 9.56 -36.95 -10.06
N MET A 1013 10.79 -37.03 -9.56
CA MET A 1013 11.87 -37.79 -10.17
C MET A 1013 11.78 -39.27 -9.78
N SER A 1014 12.47 -40.15 -10.52
CA SER A 1014 12.43 -41.62 -10.36
C SER A 1014 12.85 -42.17 -8.97
N ASN A 1015 13.35 -41.31 -8.07
CA ASN A 1015 13.91 -41.68 -6.76
C ASN A 1015 13.08 -41.14 -5.59
N ASP A 1016 11.77 -40.91 -5.77
CA ASP A 1016 10.88 -40.22 -4.81
C ASP A 1016 11.31 -38.78 -4.43
N LEU A 1017 12.26 -38.21 -5.17
CA LEU A 1017 12.70 -36.82 -5.02
C LEU A 1017 11.74 -35.91 -5.78
N SER A 1018 11.06 -35.01 -5.08
CA SER A 1018 10.19 -33.99 -5.69
C SER A 1018 10.96 -32.67 -5.79
N VAL A 1019 11.14 -32.17 -7.01
CA VAL A 1019 11.88 -30.93 -7.29
C VAL A 1019 10.89 -29.85 -7.75
N PRO A 1020 10.88 -28.63 -7.19
CA PRO A 1020 10.02 -27.55 -7.67
C PRO A 1020 10.20 -27.30 -9.17
N PHE A 1021 9.10 -27.07 -9.89
CA PHE A 1021 9.15 -26.92 -11.35
C PHE A 1021 10.14 -25.85 -11.83
N PRO A 1022 10.23 -24.64 -11.23
CA PRO A 1022 11.20 -23.64 -11.65
C PRO A 1022 12.65 -24.12 -11.55
N GLU A 1023 12.97 -24.85 -10.48
CA GLU A 1023 14.31 -25.39 -10.26
C GLU A 1023 14.62 -26.51 -11.27
N TRP A 1024 13.64 -27.39 -11.51
CA TRP A 1024 13.76 -28.44 -12.52
C TRP A 1024 13.96 -27.85 -13.92
N LEU A 1025 13.18 -26.82 -14.30
CA LEU A 1025 13.27 -26.19 -15.61
C LEU A 1025 14.61 -25.47 -15.81
N ALA A 1026 15.12 -24.81 -14.77
CA ALA A 1026 16.46 -24.20 -14.80
C ALA A 1026 17.57 -25.24 -14.99
N LEU A 1027 17.51 -26.38 -14.27
CA LEU A 1027 18.43 -27.51 -14.47
C LEU A 1027 18.31 -28.09 -15.89
N TYR A 1028 17.08 -28.22 -16.39
CA TYR A 1028 16.81 -28.70 -17.74
C TYR A 1028 17.39 -27.77 -18.82
N ALA A 1029 17.19 -26.46 -18.67
CA ALA A 1029 17.73 -25.45 -19.58
C ALA A 1029 19.26 -25.40 -19.56
N TYR A 1030 19.89 -25.58 -18.39
CA TYR A 1030 21.35 -25.63 -18.26
C TYR A 1030 21.99 -26.84 -18.94
N ASN A 1031 21.37 -28.01 -18.82
CA ASN A 1031 21.92 -29.28 -19.35
C ASN A 1031 21.76 -29.44 -20.87
N ARG A 1032 21.12 -28.48 -21.56
CA ARG A 1032 20.95 -28.46 -23.01
C ARG A 1032 21.94 -27.52 -23.69
N SER A 1033 21.83 -27.37 -25.01
CA SER A 1033 22.55 -26.35 -25.77
C SER A 1033 22.22 -24.96 -25.19
N TRP A 1034 23.23 -24.28 -24.67
CA TRP A 1034 23.09 -22.95 -24.10
C TRP A 1034 22.65 -21.95 -25.19
N GLU A 1035 21.50 -21.32 -24.99
CA GLU A 1035 21.01 -20.24 -25.83
C GLU A 1035 21.21 -18.92 -25.08
N PRO A 1036 22.10 -18.03 -25.57
CA PRO A 1036 22.31 -16.72 -24.96
C PRO A 1036 20.98 -16.00 -24.74
N HIS A 1037 20.86 -15.27 -23.63
CA HIS A 1037 19.64 -14.59 -23.15
C HIS A 1037 18.51 -15.53 -22.68
N TYR A 1038 18.09 -16.54 -23.45
CA TYR A 1038 16.94 -17.38 -23.06
C TYR A 1038 17.25 -18.37 -21.93
N SER A 1039 18.36 -19.11 -22.02
CA SER A 1039 18.79 -20.01 -20.94
C SER A 1039 19.04 -19.21 -19.64
N ALA A 1040 19.65 -18.03 -19.77
CA ALA A 1040 19.89 -17.11 -18.67
C ALA A 1040 18.58 -16.61 -18.03
N LYS A 1041 17.59 -16.19 -18.83
CA LYS A 1041 16.28 -15.73 -18.34
C LYS A 1041 15.56 -16.82 -17.56
N VAL A 1042 15.55 -18.07 -18.05
CA VAL A 1042 14.95 -19.22 -17.34
C VAL A 1042 15.62 -19.46 -15.99
N ILE A 1043 16.95 -19.47 -15.95
CA ILE A 1043 17.71 -19.70 -14.72
C ILE A 1043 17.50 -18.56 -13.72
N ALA A 1044 17.51 -17.31 -14.19
CA ALA A 1044 17.36 -16.11 -13.36
C ALA A 1044 16.00 -16.00 -12.66
N LYS A 1045 14.95 -16.67 -13.15
CA LYS A 1045 13.64 -16.70 -12.47
C LYS A 1045 13.66 -17.40 -11.11
N SER A 1046 14.64 -18.28 -10.87
CA SER A 1046 14.88 -18.86 -9.55
C SER A 1046 16.20 -18.34 -8.99
N ALA A 1047 16.11 -17.29 -8.17
CA ALA A 1047 17.30 -16.60 -7.64
C ALA A 1047 18.25 -17.52 -6.86
N SER A 1048 17.71 -18.48 -6.10
CA SER A 1048 18.50 -19.49 -5.38
C SER A 1048 19.27 -20.38 -6.34
N VAL A 1049 18.61 -20.86 -7.38
CA VAL A 1049 19.20 -21.73 -8.41
C VAL A 1049 20.25 -20.97 -9.22
N ALA A 1050 19.93 -19.76 -9.69
CA ALA A 1050 20.87 -18.89 -10.38
C ALA A 1050 22.14 -18.66 -9.55
N THR A 1051 21.98 -18.32 -8.26
CA THR A 1051 23.10 -18.13 -7.33
C THR A 1051 23.96 -19.39 -7.20
N ASN A 1052 23.33 -20.56 -7.05
CA ASN A 1052 24.03 -21.85 -6.96
C ASN A 1052 24.77 -22.21 -8.26
N PHE A 1053 24.19 -21.91 -9.42
CA PHE A 1053 24.86 -22.13 -10.71
C PHE A 1053 26.08 -21.23 -10.88
N ILE A 1054 25.94 -19.92 -10.57
CA ILE A 1054 27.03 -18.95 -10.63
C ILE A 1054 28.16 -19.35 -9.68
N LEU A 1055 27.84 -19.65 -8.43
CA LEU A 1055 28.84 -19.98 -7.41
C LEU A 1055 29.40 -21.41 -7.50
N GLY A 1056 28.78 -22.27 -8.32
CA GLY A 1056 29.20 -23.64 -8.55
C GLY A 1056 29.78 -23.82 -9.96
N PRO A 1057 29.03 -24.46 -10.87
CA PRO A 1057 29.54 -24.86 -12.18
C PRO A 1057 29.93 -23.70 -13.11
N LEU A 1058 29.42 -22.47 -12.89
CA LEU A 1058 29.74 -21.30 -13.72
C LEU A 1058 30.74 -20.34 -13.08
N LEU A 1059 31.37 -20.70 -11.95
CA LEU A 1059 32.26 -19.80 -11.18
C LEU A 1059 33.40 -19.20 -12.02
N LEU A 1060 33.85 -19.90 -13.07
CA LEU A 1060 34.91 -19.45 -13.98
C LEU A 1060 34.40 -18.98 -15.35
N ASP A 1061 33.10 -19.16 -15.64
CA ASP A 1061 32.47 -18.77 -16.91
C ASP A 1061 31.80 -17.40 -16.75
N LEU A 1062 32.61 -16.35 -16.89
CA LEU A 1062 32.14 -14.96 -16.72
C LEU A 1062 31.10 -14.56 -17.77
N VAL A 1063 31.13 -15.15 -18.98
CA VAL A 1063 30.19 -14.80 -20.05
C VAL A 1063 28.79 -15.26 -19.68
N LYS A 1064 28.62 -16.53 -19.31
CA LYS A 1064 27.30 -17.05 -18.88
C LYS A 1064 26.83 -16.43 -17.57
N THR A 1065 27.76 -16.17 -16.66
CA THR A 1065 27.46 -15.47 -15.41
C THR A 1065 26.92 -14.06 -15.67
N GLU A 1066 27.54 -13.31 -16.58
CA GLU A 1066 27.05 -11.98 -16.97
C GLU A 1066 25.64 -12.06 -17.58
N GLU A 1067 25.40 -13.03 -18.46
CA GLU A 1067 24.08 -13.24 -19.07
C GLU A 1067 22.99 -13.52 -18.02
N ILE A 1068 23.27 -14.35 -17.02
CA ILE A 1068 22.33 -14.63 -15.91
C ILE A 1068 22.10 -13.37 -15.06
N LEU A 1069 23.18 -12.67 -14.66
CA LEU A 1069 23.08 -11.50 -13.78
C LEU A 1069 22.33 -10.33 -14.43
N ARG A 1070 22.35 -10.23 -15.75
CA ARG A 1070 21.56 -9.23 -16.50
C ARG A 1070 20.05 -9.42 -16.34
N GLU A 1071 19.61 -10.68 -16.24
CA GLU A 1071 18.20 -11.05 -16.07
C GLU A 1071 17.82 -11.21 -14.59
N LEU A 1072 18.78 -11.50 -13.71
CA LEU A 1072 18.57 -11.70 -12.28
C LEU A 1072 18.40 -10.35 -11.57
N LYS A 1073 17.19 -10.08 -11.06
CA LYS A 1073 16.88 -8.86 -10.33
C LYS A 1073 16.17 -9.19 -9.03
N ASN A 1074 16.41 -8.38 -7.99
CA ASN A 1074 15.72 -8.48 -6.70
C ASN A 1074 15.86 -9.86 -6.03
N VAL A 1075 17.09 -10.35 -5.88
CA VAL A 1075 17.36 -11.55 -5.09
C VAL A 1075 16.85 -11.32 -3.66
N GLU A 1076 16.01 -12.24 -3.16
CA GLU A 1076 15.34 -12.08 -1.86
C GLU A 1076 16.30 -12.15 -0.67
N HIS A 1077 17.39 -12.92 -0.80
CA HIS A 1077 18.35 -13.18 0.28
C HIS A 1077 19.77 -12.75 -0.12
N ALA A 1078 20.46 -12.07 0.79
CA ALA A 1078 21.84 -11.67 0.55
C ALA A 1078 22.78 -12.89 0.51
N SER A 1079 23.70 -12.88 -0.45
CA SER A 1079 24.77 -13.86 -0.56
C SER A 1079 26.12 -13.14 -0.62
N SER A 1080 26.87 -13.18 0.49
CA SER A 1080 28.22 -12.61 0.57
C SER A 1080 29.16 -13.22 -0.47
N GLN A 1081 29.01 -14.51 -0.79
CA GLN A 1081 29.82 -15.19 -1.79
C GLN A 1081 29.53 -14.64 -3.20
N LEU A 1082 28.25 -14.49 -3.55
CA LEU A 1082 27.86 -13.92 -4.83
C LEU A 1082 28.33 -12.48 -4.95
N LEU A 1083 28.14 -11.66 -3.90
CA LEU A 1083 28.61 -10.29 -3.88
C LEU A 1083 30.13 -10.19 -4.10
N ASN A 1084 30.93 -10.97 -3.36
CA ASN A 1084 32.38 -10.96 -3.52
C ASN A 1084 32.82 -11.44 -4.92
N HIS A 1085 32.12 -12.43 -5.49
CA HIS A 1085 32.38 -12.88 -6.86
C HIS A 1085 32.09 -11.77 -7.89
N MET A 1086 30.95 -11.08 -7.77
CA MET A 1086 30.60 -9.96 -8.63
C MET A 1086 31.57 -8.79 -8.49
N LEU A 1087 32.01 -8.45 -7.28
CA LEU A 1087 32.97 -7.38 -7.02
C LEU A 1087 34.37 -7.65 -7.61
N ALA A 1088 34.71 -8.92 -7.85
CA ALA A 1088 36.01 -9.31 -8.39
C ALA A 1088 36.17 -9.06 -9.91
N SER A 1089 35.08 -8.73 -10.62
CA SER A 1089 35.08 -8.48 -12.06
C SER A 1089 34.35 -7.18 -12.40
N SER A 1090 34.96 -6.38 -13.28
CA SER A 1090 34.37 -5.14 -13.77
C SER A 1090 33.08 -5.37 -14.57
N GLU A 1091 32.99 -6.50 -15.26
CA GLU A 1091 31.89 -6.92 -16.10
C GLU A 1091 30.65 -7.29 -15.28
N LEU A 1092 30.85 -7.86 -14.08
CA LEU A 1092 29.78 -8.31 -13.20
C LEU A 1092 29.34 -7.25 -12.19
N ALA A 1093 30.28 -6.44 -11.67
CA ALA A 1093 30.04 -5.48 -10.60
C ALA A 1093 28.92 -4.46 -10.92
N LYS A 1094 28.75 -4.09 -12.20
CA LYS A 1094 27.71 -3.15 -12.65
C LYS A 1094 26.27 -3.63 -12.37
N TYR A 1095 26.05 -4.93 -12.19
CA TYR A 1095 24.71 -5.50 -11.91
C TYR A 1095 24.37 -5.57 -10.41
N ILE A 1096 25.34 -5.35 -9.51
CA ILE A 1096 25.14 -5.40 -8.05
C ILE A 1096 23.91 -4.62 -7.58
N PRO A 1097 23.68 -3.36 -8.01
CA PRO A 1097 22.53 -2.59 -7.57
C PRO A 1097 21.18 -3.20 -7.95
N GLU A 1098 21.07 -3.84 -9.12
CA GLU A 1098 19.81 -4.45 -9.57
C GLU A 1098 19.58 -5.83 -8.94
N VAL A 1099 20.64 -6.63 -8.83
CA VAL A 1099 20.60 -7.99 -8.26
C VAL A 1099 20.17 -7.92 -6.80
N PHE A 1100 20.77 -7.03 -6.00
CA PHE A 1100 20.53 -6.95 -4.55
C PHE A 1100 19.60 -5.82 -4.11
N ALA A 1101 18.86 -5.22 -5.04
CA ALA A 1101 18.02 -4.05 -4.81
C ALA A 1101 17.11 -4.13 -3.55
N ILE A 1102 16.59 -5.32 -3.22
CA ILE A 1102 15.69 -5.55 -2.08
C ILE A 1102 16.35 -6.27 -0.88
N SER A 1103 17.61 -6.71 -1.01
CA SER A 1103 18.32 -7.49 0.01
C SER A 1103 19.53 -6.76 0.59
N PHE A 1104 19.77 -5.49 0.21
CA PHE A 1104 20.86 -4.69 0.77
C PHE A 1104 20.83 -4.63 2.31
N GLN A 1105 19.62 -4.61 2.86
CA GLN A 1105 19.33 -4.66 4.29
C GLN A 1105 19.77 -5.95 5.00
N GLU A 1106 20.34 -6.95 4.31
CA GLU A 1106 20.92 -8.16 4.91
C GLU A 1106 22.48 -8.18 4.92
N PHE A 1107 23.17 -7.43 4.06
CA PHE A 1107 24.66 -7.31 4.05
C PHE A 1107 25.28 -6.53 5.20
N SER A 1108 26.45 -6.94 5.68
CA SER A 1108 27.19 -6.18 6.71
C SER A 1108 27.61 -4.78 6.23
N SER A 1109 27.90 -3.86 7.16
CA SER A 1109 28.41 -2.52 6.79
C SER A 1109 29.69 -2.58 5.95
N ALA A 1110 30.58 -3.55 6.21
CA ALA A 1110 31.83 -3.70 5.46
C ALA A 1110 31.59 -4.14 4.01
N GLU A 1111 30.54 -4.92 3.75
CA GLU A 1111 30.18 -5.34 2.39
C GLU A 1111 29.57 -4.18 1.60
N ILE A 1112 28.74 -3.37 2.24
CA ILE A 1112 28.21 -2.14 1.63
C ILE A 1112 29.35 -1.16 1.32
N GLU A 1113 30.32 -1.01 2.22
CA GLU A 1113 31.51 -0.18 2.01
C GLU A 1113 32.31 -0.62 0.78
N LYS A 1114 32.56 -1.93 0.61
CA LYS A 1114 33.20 -2.47 -0.59
C LYS A 1114 32.45 -2.13 -1.89
N CYS A 1115 31.12 -2.04 -1.85
CA CYS A 1115 30.32 -1.64 -3.01
C CYS A 1115 30.56 -0.17 -3.38
N PHE A 1116 30.69 0.71 -2.38
CA PHE A 1116 31.00 2.13 -2.60
C PHE A 1116 32.44 2.38 -3.06
N GLU A 1117 33.38 1.53 -2.66
CA GLU A 1117 34.79 1.65 -3.06
C GLU A 1117 35.07 1.10 -4.46
N ASN A 1118 34.19 0.25 -4.99
CA ASN A 1118 34.37 -0.38 -6.29
C ASN A 1118 33.90 0.55 -7.44
N GLN A 1119 34.85 1.04 -8.24
CA GLN A 1119 34.60 1.96 -9.36
C GLN A 1119 33.72 1.38 -10.49
N PHE A 1120 33.54 0.05 -10.54
CA PHE A 1120 32.74 -0.62 -11.57
C PHE A 1120 31.29 -0.85 -11.14
N VAL A 1121 30.97 -0.63 -9.86
CA VAL A 1121 29.59 -0.59 -9.39
C VAL A 1121 28.96 0.73 -9.82
N ASP A 1122 27.76 0.67 -10.38
CA ASP A 1122 26.98 1.87 -10.69
C ASP A 1122 26.56 2.56 -9.39
N GLN A 1123 27.34 3.58 -8.99
CA GLN A 1123 27.16 4.30 -7.74
C GLN A 1123 25.84 5.08 -7.71
N TYR A 1124 25.39 5.58 -8.86
CA TYR A 1124 24.13 6.30 -8.95
C TYR A 1124 22.94 5.37 -8.70
N LEU A 1125 22.96 4.20 -9.35
CA LEU A 1125 21.93 3.20 -9.17
C LEU A 1125 21.98 2.60 -7.76
N LEU A 1126 23.16 2.33 -7.21
CA LEU A 1126 23.35 1.85 -5.85
C LEU A 1126 22.70 2.79 -4.82
N LEU A 1127 23.03 4.09 -4.89
CA LEU A 1127 22.42 5.10 -4.02
C LEU A 1127 20.91 5.11 -4.16
N THR A 1128 20.39 5.13 -5.39
CA THR A 1128 18.96 5.12 -5.67
C THR A 1128 18.24 3.91 -5.04
N LYS A 1129 18.87 2.73 -5.04
CA LYS A 1129 18.30 1.52 -4.42
C LYS A 1129 18.35 1.53 -2.89
N LEU A 1130 19.37 2.18 -2.31
CA LEU A 1130 19.52 2.33 -0.87
C LEU A 1130 18.55 3.37 -0.28
N GLU A 1131 18.15 4.39 -1.04
CA GLU A 1131 17.16 5.40 -0.58
C GLU A 1131 15.90 4.79 0.06
N THR A 1132 15.44 3.64 -0.46
CA THR A 1132 14.25 2.93 0.04
C THR A 1132 14.55 1.72 0.92
N ASN A 1133 15.78 1.19 0.91
CA ASN A 1133 16.15 -0.09 1.56
C ASN A 1133 17.32 0.03 2.54
N SER A 1134 17.74 1.24 2.90
CA SER A 1134 18.80 1.48 3.87
C SER A 1134 18.42 1.04 5.29
N HIS A 1135 19.41 0.56 6.04
CA HIS A 1135 19.25 0.16 7.44
C HIS A 1135 20.30 0.83 8.33
N SER A 1136 19.90 1.15 9.56
CA SER A 1136 20.77 1.77 10.58
C SER A 1136 22.09 1.02 10.86
N ARG A 1137 22.16 -0.30 10.62
CA ARG A 1137 23.37 -1.11 10.82
C ARG A 1137 24.50 -0.81 9.83
N HIS A 1138 24.20 -0.13 8.72
CA HIS A 1138 25.17 0.32 7.73
C HIS A 1138 25.79 1.67 8.06
N ARG A 1139 25.54 2.19 9.28
CA ARG A 1139 26.00 3.52 9.72
C ARG A 1139 27.48 3.80 9.44
N PRO A 1140 28.44 2.89 9.71
CA PRO A 1140 29.84 3.15 9.39
C PRO A 1140 30.07 3.48 7.91
N ALA A 1141 29.50 2.67 7.00
CA ALA A 1141 29.62 2.88 5.56
C ALA A 1141 28.92 4.18 5.11
N HIS A 1142 27.74 4.47 5.66
CA HIS A 1142 27.02 5.72 5.39
C HIS A 1142 27.83 6.95 5.81
N VAL A 1143 28.45 6.93 7.00
CA VAL A 1143 29.27 8.05 7.51
C VAL A 1143 30.45 8.32 6.58
N GLU A 1144 31.20 7.29 6.18
CA GLU A 1144 32.36 7.45 5.31
C GLU A 1144 31.96 7.96 3.92
N LEU A 1145 30.85 7.47 3.37
CA LEU A 1145 30.33 7.93 2.09
C LEU A 1145 29.89 9.40 2.14
N ILE A 1146 29.20 9.81 3.21
CA ILE A 1146 28.78 11.20 3.41
C ILE A 1146 30.03 12.07 3.54
N LYS A 1147 31.04 11.64 4.32
CA LYS A 1147 32.31 12.36 4.45
C LYS A 1147 32.99 12.57 3.09
N LYS A 1148 33.11 11.52 2.27
CA LYS A 1148 33.65 11.62 0.90
C LYS A 1148 32.84 12.58 0.02
N ALA A 1149 31.52 12.61 0.17
CA ALA A 1149 30.66 13.55 -0.56
C ALA A 1149 30.86 15.00 -0.08
N LEU A 1150 31.04 15.21 1.23
CA LEU A 1150 31.30 16.52 1.82
C LEU A 1150 32.69 17.06 1.48
N ASP A 1151 33.69 16.21 1.26
CA ASP A 1151 35.04 16.62 0.84
C ASP A 1151 35.15 16.92 -0.69
N GLY A 1152 34.11 16.58 -1.46
CA GLY A 1152 34.05 16.75 -2.92
C GLY A 1152 33.44 18.08 -3.39
N PRO A 1153 33.15 18.23 -4.70
CA PRO A 1153 32.37 19.37 -5.20
C PRO A 1153 30.91 19.31 -4.72
N VAL A 1154 30.22 20.46 -4.70
CA VAL A 1154 28.79 20.52 -4.36
C VAL A 1154 27.97 19.77 -5.42
N GLU A 1155 27.43 18.61 -5.04
CA GLU A 1155 26.55 17.79 -5.86
C GLU A 1155 25.20 17.59 -5.14
N ILE A 1156 24.29 18.55 -5.29
CA ILE A 1156 22.99 18.57 -4.57
C ILE A 1156 22.18 17.29 -4.79
N GLN A 1157 22.21 16.73 -6.01
CA GLN A 1157 21.52 15.48 -6.28
C GLN A 1157 22.09 14.36 -5.39
N LYS A 1158 23.41 14.22 -5.29
CA LYS A 1158 24.05 13.24 -4.42
C LYS A 1158 23.72 13.49 -2.93
N PHE A 1159 23.71 14.75 -2.49
CA PHE A 1159 23.29 15.09 -1.13
C PHE A 1159 21.84 14.69 -0.83
N ARG A 1160 20.91 14.82 -1.79
CA ARG A 1160 19.54 14.32 -1.64
C ARG A 1160 19.46 12.82 -1.46
N GLN A 1161 20.18 12.06 -2.27
CA GLN A 1161 20.18 10.60 -2.16
C GLN A 1161 20.73 10.16 -0.79
N LEU A 1162 21.84 10.78 -0.36
CA LEU A 1162 22.43 10.54 0.96
C LEU A 1162 21.52 11.00 2.10
N ALA A 1163 20.79 12.11 1.92
CA ALA A 1163 19.83 12.60 2.89
C ALA A 1163 18.66 11.62 3.07
N MET A 1164 18.16 11.00 2.00
CA MET A 1164 17.10 9.98 2.08
C MET A 1164 17.56 8.76 2.89
N ILE A 1165 18.81 8.33 2.76
CA ILE A 1165 19.39 7.24 3.57
C ILE A 1165 19.29 7.55 5.08
N THR A 1166 19.37 8.83 5.48
CA THR A 1166 19.29 9.20 6.91
C THR A 1166 17.92 8.97 7.54
N ARG A 1167 16.86 8.70 6.76
CA ARG A 1167 15.52 8.38 7.27
C ARG A 1167 15.48 7.11 8.11
N CYS A 1168 16.44 6.19 7.93
CA CYS A 1168 16.52 4.97 8.72
C CYS A 1168 17.04 5.18 10.16
N TYR A 1169 17.46 6.39 10.51
CA TYR A 1169 17.97 6.75 11.84
C TYR A 1169 16.92 7.52 12.68
N THR A 1170 17.05 7.42 14.00
CA THR A 1170 16.37 8.30 14.97
C THR A 1170 16.93 9.73 14.92
N GLU A 1171 16.18 10.72 15.44
CA GLU A 1171 16.62 12.14 15.51
C GLU A 1171 17.99 12.26 16.21
N ASP A 1172 18.17 11.56 17.34
CA ASP A 1172 19.44 11.56 18.10
C ASP A 1172 20.61 10.98 17.31
N GLU A 1173 20.40 9.89 16.57
CA GLU A 1173 21.42 9.27 15.73
C GLU A 1173 21.84 10.18 14.57
N VAL A 1174 20.88 10.86 13.94
CA VAL A 1174 21.16 11.85 12.89
C VAL A 1174 21.93 13.04 13.46
N LEU A 1175 21.50 13.60 14.58
CA LEU A 1175 22.21 14.71 15.23
C LEU A 1175 23.65 14.32 15.60
N SER A 1176 23.84 13.11 16.16
CA SER A 1176 25.16 12.56 16.44
C SER A 1176 26.02 12.43 15.17
N LEU A 1177 25.45 11.93 14.07
CA LEU A 1177 26.12 11.79 12.78
C LEU A 1177 26.52 13.16 12.20
N LEU A 1178 25.60 14.12 12.16
CA LEU A 1178 25.86 15.46 11.64
C LEU A 1178 26.89 16.21 12.49
N ARG A 1179 26.87 16.04 13.83
CA ARG A 1179 27.89 16.57 14.74
C ARG A 1179 29.28 16.04 14.42
N SER A 1180 29.40 14.73 14.16
CA SER A 1180 30.68 14.10 13.82
C SER A 1180 31.26 14.53 12.48
N LEU A 1181 30.39 15.01 11.57
CA LEU A 1181 30.73 15.41 10.20
C LEU A 1181 30.77 16.94 10.03
N LYS A 1182 30.61 17.72 11.10
CA LYS A 1182 30.52 19.18 11.03
C LYS A 1182 31.82 19.79 10.51
N THR A 1183 31.69 20.60 9.47
CA THR A 1183 32.78 21.44 8.93
C THR A 1183 32.25 22.86 8.71
N ASP A 1184 33.16 23.85 8.60
CA ASP A 1184 32.79 25.23 8.25
C ASP A 1184 32.52 25.41 6.73
N GLN A 1185 32.49 24.31 5.97
CA GLN A 1185 32.35 24.32 4.52
C GLN A 1185 30.89 24.42 4.08
N GLU A 1186 30.71 25.03 2.91
CA GLU A 1186 29.40 25.20 2.28
C GLU A 1186 28.68 23.86 2.01
N ASN A 1187 29.44 22.80 1.72
CA ASN A 1187 28.93 21.46 1.47
C ASN A 1187 28.13 20.90 2.64
N TRP A 1188 28.63 21.10 3.87
CA TRP A 1188 27.97 20.60 5.07
C TRP A 1188 26.62 21.29 5.29
N LEU A 1189 26.55 22.61 5.07
CA LEU A 1189 25.30 23.35 5.17
C LEU A 1189 24.27 22.85 4.16
N TRP A 1190 24.66 22.66 2.90
CA TRP A 1190 23.75 22.11 1.88
C TRP A 1190 23.26 20.71 2.24
N PHE A 1191 24.17 19.84 2.69
CA PHE A 1191 23.80 18.49 3.08
C PHE A 1191 22.80 18.48 4.24
N VAL A 1192 23.03 19.27 5.29
CA VAL A 1192 22.10 19.35 6.43
C VAL A 1192 20.72 19.82 5.98
N ARG A 1193 20.63 20.82 5.10
CA ARG A 1193 19.32 21.29 4.60
C ARG A 1193 18.60 20.23 3.76
N GLU A 1194 19.32 19.42 2.99
CA GLU A 1194 18.70 18.28 2.29
C GLU A 1194 18.27 17.17 3.28
N VAL A 1195 18.99 16.95 4.38
CA VAL A 1195 18.59 16.03 5.47
C VAL A 1195 17.31 16.52 6.16
N GLU A 1196 17.24 17.80 6.52
CA GLU A 1196 16.05 18.43 7.11
C GLU A 1196 14.83 18.29 6.18
N SER A 1197 15.02 18.57 4.88
CA SER A 1197 13.99 18.40 3.85
C SER A 1197 13.55 16.94 3.70
N ALA A 1198 14.48 15.99 3.66
CA ALA A 1198 14.17 14.57 3.55
C ALA A 1198 13.39 14.06 4.76
N ARG A 1199 13.70 14.56 5.96
CA ARG A 1199 13.08 14.09 7.23
C ARG A 1199 11.86 14.91 7.65
N GLY A 1200 11.68 16.12 7.13
CA GLY A 1200 10.67 17.07 7.62
C GLY A 1200 10.99 17.55 9.04
N GLU A 1201 12.27 17.61 9.41
CA GLU A 1201 12.75 17.94 10.75
C GLU A 1201 13.66 19.16 10.68
N PHE A 1202 13.66 19.99 11.73
CA PHE A 1202 14.60 21.10 11.87
C PHE A 1202 15.71 20.69 12.84
N LEU A 1203 16.95 20.65 12.37
CA LEU A 1203 18.09 20.01 13.03
C LEU A 1203 19.17 21.01 13.44
N ILE A 1204 19.39 22.07 12.65
CA ILE A 1204 20.38 23.10 12.94
C ILE A 1204 19.81 24.52 12.87
N TYR A 1205 20.28 25.35 13.78
CA TYR A 1205 20.02 26.79 13.79
C TYR A 1205 20.83 27.52 12.70
N GLU A 1206 20.42 28.75 12.34
CA GLU A 1206 21.13 29.56 11.34
C GLU A 1206 22.52 30.05 11.80
N ASN A 1207 22.81 30.00 13.10
CA ASN A 1207 24.15 30.22 13.65
C ASN A 1207 25.04 28.95 13.54
N GLY A 1208 24.51 27.82 13.03
CA GLY A 1208 25.21 26.55 12.86
C GLY A 1208 25.26 25.67 14.11
N GLU A 1209 24.61 26.09 15.20
CA GLU A 1209 24.44 25.25 16.39
C GLU A 1209 23.37 24.17 16.14
N PHE A 1210 23.54 23.02 16.78
CA PHE A 1210 22.53 21.97 16.73
C PHE A 1210 21.40 22.31 17.68
N LYS A 1211 20.19 21.90 17.30
CA LYS A 1211 19.06 21.87 18.22
C LYS A 1211 19.44 21.11 19.50
N SER A 1212 18.97 21.64 20.63
CA SER A 1212 19.27 21.17 22.00
C SER A 1212 18.47 19.95 22.38
#